data_AF-A0A8H4XXV4-F1
#
_entry.id   AF-A0A8H4XXV4-F1
#
_cell.length_a   1.000
_cell.length_b   1.000
_cell.length_c   1.000
_cell.angle_alpha   90.00
_cell.angle_beta   90.00
_cell.angle_gamma   90.00
#
_symmetry.space_group_name_H-M   'P 1'
#
loop_
_entity.id
_entity.type
_entity.pdbx_description
1 polymer ?
#
loop_
_entity_poly.entity_id
_entity_poly.type
_entity_poly.pdbx_seq_one_letter_code
_entity_poly.pdbx_strand_id
1 'polypeptide(L)'
;MSDVKGGKRTSADADESTRKKAKKDGAEDEKYNPYLAHMYENGDSNGHAEEPSLDSPLAGMKRQHTTAKQAARAEDSESNPFTGRPHSQKYFQILQGRRDLPVHKQRQEFLNKYHSTQILVFVGETGSGKTTQIPQYVVYDELPHITGKLIACTQPRRVAAMSVAQRVADEMDVTLGEEVGYSIRFEDMTGPKTMLKYMTDGMLLREAMHDHEMSRYSCIILDEAHERTLATDILMALLKQISVRRPDLKIIIMSATLDAQKFQKYFNDAPLLAVPGRTHPVEIFYTPEPERDYVEAAIRTVLQIHASEPEGDVLLFLTGEDEIEDACRKISLEADELMREVDAGPLAVYPLYGTLPPHQQQRIFDKAPAPVRKGGRPGRKVIVSTNIAETSLTIDGIVYVVDPGFSKQKIYNPRIRVESLLVSPISKASAQQRAGRAGRTKPGKCFRLYTEKAFKKELIEQTYPEILRSNLANTVLELKKLGVEDLVHFDLMDPPAPETMMRALEELNYLACLDDDGELTTLGSMASAFPLDPALAVMLISSPEFYCSNEILSITSLLSVPQIFTRPANNRKRADEMKAQFAHPDGDHLTLLNAYHAFKGQATSDPNSVKQWCHEHFLSFRHLSSADNVRAQLKRIMETNGLELMSTPFEDKNYYTNIRRALLAGFFMQVAMKESSGKLYKTIKDDQAVLIHPSTVLRTEFDWVLYNEFVLTSKQYIRTCTGIRPEWLLEIAPTYYDLDSFEQGDVKRSLARAAEKKRRKEAMRAAIDDQPELAGIGKRQPSITAARPCMDQRRSIIFAEGVGGKIVGDYINKVLPYLVKPAKFVNLIPWLVGTAFYVRQPIFWLVDWLDFVSLSAFTLPLLTPSLSGSRFALPCLFGVGVLQHR
;
A
#
# COMPACT_ATOMS: atom_id res chain seq x y z
N MET A 1 -23.01 -46.90 66.02
CA MET A 1 -23.74 -47.96 65.29
C MET A 1 -24.14 -47.37 63.94
N SER A 2 -23.83 -47.93 62.78
CA SER A 2 -22.93 -49.05 62.35
C SER A 2 -23.22 -49.23 60.83
N ASP A 3 -22.33 -49.53 59.89
CA ASP A 3 -20.88 -49.90 59.85
C ASP A 3 -20.27 -49.24 58.58
N VAL A 4 -18.99 -48.88 58.42
CA VAL A 4 -17.67 -49.52 58.64
C VAL A 4 -17.19 -50.45 57.48
N LYS A 5 -16.27 -49.90 56.66
CA LYS A 5 -15.46 -50.53 55.56
C LYS A 5 -16.25 -50.94 54.29
N GLY A 6 -15.72 -50.84 53.06
CA GLY A 6 -14.44 -50.33 52.51
C GLY A 6 -14.14 -51.04 51.16
N GLY A 7 -13.38 -50.52 50.18
CA GLY A 7 -12.64 -49.25 50.01
C GLY A 7 -11.79 -49.28 48.71
N LYS A 8 -10.86 -48.31 48.56
CA LYS A 8 -9.85 -48.11 47.47
C LYS A 8 -10.28 -47.52 46.10
N ARG A 9 -9.78 -46.28 45.90
CA ARG A 9 -9.01 -45.71 44.75
C ARG A 9 -9.70 -44.89 43.64
N THR A 10 -8.99 -43.80 43.33
CA THR A 10 -8.84 -43.05 42.06
C THR A 10 -10.01 -42.20 41.49
N SER A 11 -9.94 -40.91 41.83
CA SER A 11 -9.87 -39.73 40.93
C SER A 11 -11.06 -39.27 40.06
N ALA A 12 -11.40 -37.98 40.28
CA ALA A 12 -11.72 -36.93 39.31
C ALA A 12 -13.14 -36.82 38.69
N ASP A 13 -13.94 -35.95 39.33
CA ASP A 13 -14.68 -34.81 38.76
C ASP A 13 -15.90 -35.00 37.82
N ALA A 14 -16.64 -33.88 37.66
CA ALA A 14 -17.91 -33.69 36.92
C ALA A 14 -19.18 -34.28 37.60
N ASP A 15 -20.38 -33.67 37.57
CA ASP A 15 -20.76 -32.32 37.10
C ASP A 15 -22.10 -31.82 37.74
N GLU A 16 -22.48 -30.57 37.40
CA GLU A 16 -23.82 -29.95 37.37
C GLU A 16 -24.91 -30.33 38.40
N SER A 17 -25.49 -29.31 39.04
CA SER A 17 -26.71 -28.68 38.49
C SER A 17 -27.41 -27.68 39.43
N THR A 18 -27.77 -26.49 38.93
CA THR A 18 -29.01 -25.80 39.38
C THR A 18 -29.49 -24.76 38.35
N ARG A 19 -30.76 -24.85 37.93
CA ARG A 19 -31.41 -23.84 37.06
C ARG A 19 -32.21 -22.83 37.90
N LYS A 20 -32.17 -21.54 37.51
CA LYS A 20 -33.38 -20.69 37.39
C LYS A 20 -33.16 -19.50 36.46
N LYS A 21 -34.26 -18.90 35.99
CA LYS A 21 -34.27 -17.98 34.84
C LYS A 21 -34.08 -16.51 35.23
N ALA A 22 -33.30 -15.83 34.41
CA ALA A 22 -33.35 -14.43 33.98
C ALA A 22 -34.37 -13.47 34.64
N LYS A 23 -33.83 -12.30 35.06
CA LYS A 23 -34.51 -11.01 34.96
C LYS A 23 -33.75 -10.17 33.91
N LYS A 24 -34.45 -9.29 33.19
CA LYS A 24 -33.88 -8.44 32.14
C LYS A 24 -33.91 -7.00 32.63
N ASP A 25 -32.74 -6.44 32.89
CA ASP A 25 -32.51 -5.01 33.07
C ASP A 25 -31.40 -4.62 32.08
N GLY A 26 -31.54 -3.48 31.42
CA GLY A 26 -30.64 -3.05 30.34
C GLY A 26 -29.88 -1.79 30.72
N ALA A 27 -28.56 -1.85 30.54
CA ALA A 27 -27.69 -0.71 30.33
C ALA A 27 -26.80 -1.08 29.14
N GLU A 28 -26.50 -0.12 28.27
CA GLU A 28 -25.75 -0.35 27.04
C GLU A 28 -24.26 -0.18 27.30
N ASP A 29 -23.44 -1.18 26.92
CA ASP A 29 -21.98 -1.09 26.95
C ASP A 29 -21.50 -0.15 25.82
N GLU A 30 -21.74 1.15 26.01
CA GLU A 30 -21.22 2.18 25.12
C GLU A 30 -19.68 2.16 25.11
N LYS A 31 -19.12 2.19 23.89
CA LYS A 31 -17.69 2.36 23.57
C LYS A 31 -16.82 1.14 23.96
N TYR A 32 -16.48 0.32 22.96
CA TYR A 32 -15.22 -0.43 22.95
C TYR A 32 -14.46 -0.19 21.64
N ASN A 33 -13.70 0.90 21.59
CA ASN A 33 -12.77 1.22 20.51
C ASN A 33 -11.38 0.67 20.87
N PRO A 34 -10.80 -0.27 20.11
CA PRO A 34 -9.50 -0.86 20.44
C PRO A 34 -8.35 0.14 20.45
N TYR A 35 -8.45 1.26 19.71
CA TYR A 35 -7.44 2.34 19.75
C TYR A 35 -7.56 3.24 20.99
N LEU A 36 -8.68 3.15 21.73
CA LEU A 36 -8.95 3.88 22.97
C LEU A 36 -9.14 2.93 24.16
N ALA A 37 -8.67 1.68 24.08
CA ALA A 37 -8.85 0.64 25.11
C ALA A 37 -8.27 0.98 26.50
N HIS A 38 -7.49 2.06 26.60
CA HIS A 38 -6.90 2.63 27.81
C HIS A 38 -7.65 3.86 28.36
N MET A 39 -8.67 4.35 27.65
CA MET A 39 -9.56 5.44 28.11
C MET A 39 -10.84 4.93 28.79
N TYR A 40 -10.99 3.61 28.94
CA TYR A 40 -12.03 3.02 29.79
C TYR A 40 -11.58 3.06 31.23
N GLU A 41 -12.43 3.61 32.10
CA GLU A 41 -12.10 3.91 33.50
C GLU A 41 -11.83 2.63 34.31
N ASN A 42 -10.57 2.24 34.40
CA ASN A 42 -10.08 1.45 35.52
C ASN A 42 -10.03 2.40 36.72
N GLY A 43 -10.99 2.27 37.63
CA GLY A 43 -11.33 3.31 38.60
C GLY A 43 -10.23 3.68 39.60
N ASP A 44 -10.19 4.98 39.93
CA ASP A 44 -9.58 5.58 41.12
C ASP A 44 -8.23 5.02 41.60
N SER A 45 -7.22 5.04 40.74
CA SER A 45 -5.81 5.10 41.19
C SER A 45 -5.31 6.55 41.19
N ASN A 46 -5.87 7.40 42.06
CA ASN A 46 -5.40 8.76 42.33
C ASN A 46 -4.05 8.74 43.09
N GLY A 47 -3.01 8.25 42.42
CA GLY A 47 -1.64 8.29 42.91
C GLY A 47 -1.05 9.70 42.75
N HIS A 48 -0.86 10.41 43.85
CA HIS A 48 0.06 11.55 43.86
C HIS A 48 1.44 11.05 43.43
N ALA A 49 2.07 11.75 42.47
CA ALA A 49 3.41 11.42 42.01
C ALA A 49 4.43 11.61 43.14
N GLU A 50 4.89 10.52 43.74
CA GLU A 50 6.06 10.53 44.62
C GLU A 50 7.30 10.95 43.81
N GLU A 51 8.16 11.82 44.36
CA GLU A 51 9.47 12.04 43.76
C GLU A 51 10.26 10.72 43.75
N PRO A 52 11.09 10.43 42.72
CA PRO A 52 11.90 9.21 42.69
C PRO A 52 12.69 9.06 43.98
N SER A 53 12.54 7.91 44.65
CA SER A 53 13.21 7.62 45.92
C SER A 53 14.71 7.89 45.84
N LEU A 54 15.33 8.24 46.97
CA LEU A 54 16.75 8.65 47.00
C LEU A 54 17.72 7.60 46.44
N ASP A 55 17.33 6.32 46.48
CA ASP A 55 18.08 5.18 45.95
C ASP A 55 17.72 4.82 44.48
N SER A 56 16.78 5.53 43.85
CA SER A 56 16.41 5.35 42.44
C SER A 56 17.54 5.80 41.51
N PRO A 57 17.82 5.10 40.40
CA PRO A 57 18.80 5.56 39.40
C PRO A 57 18.43 6.92 38.78
N LEU A 58 17.16 7.33 38.84
CA LEU A 58 16.65 8.62 38.36
C LEU A 58 16.66 9.73 39.44
N ALA A 59 17.18 9.46 40.64
CA ALA A 59 17.15 10.41 41.75
C ALA A 59 17.79 11.77 41.41
N GLY A 60 17.02 12.85 41.59
CA GLY A 60 17.43 14.22 41.31
C GLY A 60 17.37 14.64 39.82
N MET A 61 16.90 13.79 38.92
CA MET A 61 16.53 14.19 37.55
C MET A 61 15.18 14.93 37.57
N LYS A 62 15.02 15.96 36.74
CA LYS A 62 13.80 16.78 36.66
C LYS A 62 13.48 17.13 35.21
N ARG A 63 12.18 17.21 34.90
CA ARG A 63 11.67 17.50 33.55
C ARG A 63 12.30 18.78 32.99
N GLN A 64 12.85 18.71 31.79
CA GLN A 64 13.46 19.84 31.06
C GLN A 64 14.62 20.53 31.81
N HIS A 65 15.27 19.79 32.73
CA HIS A 65 16.42 20.23 33.51
C HIS A 65 17.48 19.12 33.70
N THR A 66 17.38 17.99 33.00
CA THR A 66 18.30 16.86 33.17
C THR A 66 19.62 17.10 32.44
N THR A 67 20.75 16.87 33.12
CA THR A 67 22.08 16.90 32.49
C THR A 67 22.48 15.55 31.91
N ALA A 68 23.34 15.57 30.89
CA ALA A 68 23.93 14.37 30.30
C ALA A 68 24.71 13.53 31.33
N LYS A 69 25.23 14.15 32.40
CA LYS A 69 25.90 13.45 33.51
C LYS A 69 24.93 12.67 34.41
N GLN A 70 23.75 13.23 34.68
CA GLN A 70 22.71 12.52 35.45
C GLN A 70 22.16 11.34 34.64
N ALA A 71 21.83 11.57 33.37
CA ALA A 71 21.35 10.49 32.50
C ALA A 71 22.41 9.39 32.28
N ALA A 72 23.70 9.74 32.15
CA ALA A 72 24.77 8.75 32.11
C ALA A 72 24.87 7.94 33.42
N ARG A 73 24.74 8.57 34.60
CA ARG A 73 24.67 7.84 35.89
C ARG A 73 23.48 6.86 35.95
N ALA A 74 22.34 7.21 35.36
CA ALA A 74 21.18 6.35 35.29
C ALA A 74 21.34 5.18 34.28
N GLU A 75 22.16 5.36 33.24
CA GLU A 75 22.56 4.31 32.29
C GLU A 75 23.65 3.38 32.84
N ASP A 76 24.60 3.91 33.61
CA ASP A 76 25.67 3.14 34.27
C ASP A 76 25.21 2.45 35.57
N SER A 77 23.89 2.37 35.80
CA SER A 77 23.26 1.74 36.95
C SER A 77 23.25 0.21 36.84
N GLU A 78 23.41 -0.50 37.97
CA GLU A 78 23.22 -1.97 37.99
C GLU A 78 21.76 -2.38 37.71
N SER A 79 20.79 -1.53 38.03
CA SER A 79 19.35 -1.75 37.80
C SER A 79 18.80 -0.79 36.76
N ASN A 80 18.00 -1.33 35.84
CA ASN A 80 17.25 -0.60 34.83
C ASN A 80 16.26 0.38 35.50
N PRO A 81 16.31 1.69 35.20
CA PRO A 81 15.45 2.71 35.83
C PRO A 81 13.96 2.56 35.52
N PHE A 82 13.59 1.89 34.42
CA PHE A 82 12.21 1.80 33.95
C PHE A 82 11.54 0.48 34.34
N THR A 83 12.30 -0.59 34.58
CA THR A 83 11.76 -1.93 34.89
C THR A 83 12.10 -2.43 36.30
N GLY A 84 13.04 -1.79 37.01
CA GLY A 84 13.51 -2.23 38.34
C GLY A 84 14.25 -3.57 38.32
N ARG A 85 14.69 -4.05 37.15
CA ARG A 85 15.44 -5.31 36.96
C ARG A 85 16.92 -5.02 36.75
N PRO A 86 17.85 -5.91 37.17
CA PRO A 86 19.26 -5.79 36.85
C PRO A 86 19.52 -5.71 35.33
N HIS A 87 20.40 -4.82 34.91
CA HIS A 87 20.75 -4.65 33.50
C HIS A 87 21.54 -5.84 32.94
N SER A 88 21.23 -6.22 31.70
CA SER A 88 21.84 -7.37 31.04
C SER A 88 23.28 -7.10 30.56
N GLN A 89 24.10 -8.15 30.43
CA GLN A 89 25.43 -8.00 29.82
C GLN A 89 25.35 -7.52 28.36
N LYS A 90 24.25 -7.82 27.66
CA LYS A 90 23.96 -7.33 26.30
C LYS A 90 23.76 -5.81 26.30
N TYR A 91 23.03 -5.26 27.28
CA TYR A 91 22.85 -3.82 27.45
C TYR A 91 24.19 -3.09 27.56
N PHE A 92 25.08 -3.50 28.47
CA PHE A 92 26.36 -2.81 28.65
C PHE A 92 27.28 -2.87 27.41
N GLN A 93 27.32 -4.00 26.71
CA GLN A 93 28.03 -4.14 25.43
C GLN A 93 27.50 -3.16 24.36
N ILE A 94 26.18 -3.01 24.31
CA ILE A 94 25.49 -2.09 23.39
C ILE A 94 25.70 -0.62 23.82
N LEU A 95 25.63 -0.31 25.12
CA LEU A 95 25.86 1.03 25.69
C LEU A 95 27.26 1.54 25.36
N GLN A 96 28.28 0.69 25.43
CA GLN A 96 29.65 1.07 25.05
C GLN A 96 29.71 1.56 23.59
N GLY A 97 29.23 0.75 22.63
CA GLY A 97 29.23 1.13 21.21
C GLY A 97 28.34 2.33 20.88
N ARG A 98 27.27 2.56 21.65
CA ARG A 98 26.42 3.77 21.51
C ARG A 98 27.14 5.05 21.91
N ARG A 99 28.04 5.00 22.90
CA ARG A 99 28.77 6.18 23.41
C ARG A 99 29.85 6.70 22.45
N ASP A 100 30.26 5.89 21.48
CA ASP A 100 31.15 6.28 20.38
C ASP A 100 30.45 7.04 19.24
N LEU A 101 29.10 6.95 19.15
CA LEU A 101 28.32 7.58 18.08
C LEU A 101 28.46 9.12 18.07
N PRO A 102 28.53 9.78 16.90
CA PRO A 102 28.67 11.23 16.78
C PRO A 102 27.69 12.04 17.66
N VAL A 103 26.40 11.66 17.71
CA VAL A 103 25.39 12.38 18.52
C VAL A 103 25.65 12.35 20.02
N HIS A 104 26.38 11.36 20.54
CA HIS A 104 26.66 11.27 21.99
C HIS A 104 27.59 12.39 22.47
N LYS A 105 28.54 12.81 21.62
CA LYS A 105 29.50 13.89 21.91
C LYS A 105 28.81 15.26 22.12
N GLN A 106 27.62 15.45 21.54
CA GLN A 106 26.81 16.66 21.65
C GLN A 106 25.55 16.48 22.52
N ARG A 107 25.43 15.40 23.31
CA ARG A 107 24.25 15.13 24.16
C ARG A 107 23.88 16.30 25.09
N GLN A 108 24.86 16.96 25.70
CA GLN A 108 24.59 18.14 26.55
C GLN A 108 24.22 19.38 25.74
N GLU A 109 24.76 19.57 24.52
CA GLU A 109 24.35 20.67 23.64
C GLU A 109 22.91 20.49 23.15
N PHE A 110 22.54 19.25 22.81
CA PHE A 110 21.16 18.86 22.53
C PHE A 110 20.23 19.20 23.68
N LEU A 111 20.53 18.73 24.90
CA LEU A 111 19.71 19.01 26.09
C LEU A 111 19.57 20.52 26.34
N ASN A 112 20.66 21.29 26.29
CA ASN A 112 20.62 22.74 26.47
C ASN A 112 19.68 23.44 25.46
N LYS A 113 19.70 23.03 24.18
CA LYS A 113 18.81 23.56 23.13
C LYS A 113 17.37 23.08 23.32
N TYR A 114 17.17 21.80 23.66
CA TYR A 114 15.87 21.19 23.92
C TYR A 114 15.16 21.84 25.12
N HIS A 115 15.89 22.19 26.18
CA HIS A 115 15.35 22.92 27.33
C HIS A 115 14.93 24.34 26.94
N SER A 116 15.81 25.08 26.28
CA SER A 116 15.64 26.51 25.99
C SER A 116 14.68 26.86 24.84
N THR A 117 14.24 25.88 24.04
CA THR A 117 13.35 26.12 22.88
C THR A 117 12.21 25.10 22.78
N GLN A 118 11.15 25.44 22.05
CA GLN A 118 10.00 24.54 21.85
C GLN A 118 10.17 23.63 20.63
N ILE A 119 10.71 24.17 19.54
CA ILE A 119 10.95 23.48 18.27
C ILE A 119 12.45 23.46 17.99
N LEU A 120 13.00 22.31 17.63
CA LEU A 120 14.43 22.12 17.35
C LEU A 120 14.64 21.39 16.02
N VAL A 121 15.43 21.98 15.11
CA VAL A 121 15.90 21.30 13.91
C VAL A 121 17.21 20.58 14.22
N PHE A 122 17.28 19.27 13.95
CA PHE A 122 18.45 18.45 14.20
C PHE A 122 18.95 17.83 12.90
N VAL A 123 20.21 18.06 12.56
CA VAL A 123 20.84 17.52 11.34
C VAL A 123 22.08 16.72 11.69
N GLY A 124 22.17 15.51 11.15
CA GLY A 124 23.33 14.65 11.30
C GLY A 124 23.37 13.57 10.22
N GLU A 125 24.57 13.22 9.76
CA GLU A 125 24.75 12.26 8.67
C GLU A 125 24.17 10.87 9.00
N THR A 126 23.98 10.06 7.98
CA THR A 126 23.41 8.71 8.07
C THR A 126 24.28 7.80 8.94
N GLY A 127 23.71 7.23 10.00
CA GLY A 127 24.46 6.42 10.98
C GLY A 127 25.06 7.22 12.15
N SER A 128 24.90 8.55 12.20
CA SER A 128 25.34 9.40 13.32
C SER A 128 24.68 9.07 14.68
N GLY A 129 23.51 8.42 14.66
CA GLY A 129 22.77 7.96 15.84
C GLY A 129 21.38 8.58 16.05
N LYS A 130 20.92 9.51 15.18
CA LYS A 130 19.67 10.29 15.32
C LYS A 130 18.49 9.50 15.89
N THR A 131 17.93 8.59 15.08
CA THR A 131 16.69 7.85 15.32
C THR A 131 16.72 6.99 16.58
N THR A 132 17.90 6.44 16.91
CA THR A 132 18.08 5.58 18.09
C THR A 132 18.31 6.38 19.36
N GLN A 133 19.19 7.40 19.35
CA GLN A 133 19.67 8.02 20.58
C GLN A 133 18.86 9.25 20.98
N ILE A 134 18.39 10.07 20.02
CA ILE A 134 17.68 11.32 20.36
C ILE A 134 16.36 11.04 21.09
N PRO A 135 15.50 10.08 20.68
CA PRO A 135 14.30 9.76 21.45
C PRO A 135 14.62 9.23 22.85
N GLN A 136 15.69 8.45 23.02
CA GLN A 136 16.15 8.00 24.35
C GLN A 136 16.64 9.18 25.22
N TYR A 137 17.36 10.16 24.65
CA TYR A 137 17.76 11.36 25.39
C TYR A 137 16.55 12.17 25.87
N VAL A 138 15.47 12.19 25.08
CA VAL A 138 14.19 12.80 25.49
C VAL A 138 13.47 11.95 26.54
N VAL A 139 13.48 10.60 26.49
CA VAL A 139 12.91 9.74 27.55
C VAL A 139 13.56 10.03 28.91
N TYR A 140 14.89 10.17 28.97
CA TYR A 140 15.59 10.48 30.21
C TYR A 140 15.38 11.92 30.70
N ASP A 141 14.92 12.87 29.86
CA ASP A 141 14.66 14.25 30.28
C ASP A 141 13.18 14.56 30.53
N GLU A 142 12.25 14.07 29.70
CA GLU A 142 10.80 14.26 29.87
C GLU A 142 10.19 13.39 30.97
N LEU A 143 10.86 12.30 31.35
CA LEU A 143 10.42 11.31 32.33
C LEU A 143 8.95 10.88 32.11
N PRO A 144 8.62 10.26 30.95
CA PRO A 144 7.23 10.11 30.53
C PRO A 144 6.40 9.20 31.46
N HIS A 145 7.07 8.25 32.11
CA HIS A 145 6.51 7.37 33.15
C HIS A 145 6.06 8.11 34.43
N ILE A 146 6.50 9.36 34.65
CA ILE A 146 6.01 10.23 35.74
C ILE A 146 4.94 11.20 35.23
N THR A 147 5.07 11.68 33.98
CA THR A 147 4.16 12.70 33.42
C THR A 147 2.88 12.14 32.80
N GLY A 148 2.76 10.81 32.64
CA GLY A 148 1.60 10.16 32.03
C GLY A 148 1.47 10.39 30.52
N LYS A 149 2.50 10.96 29.89
CA LYS A 149 2.57 11.24 28.44
C LYS A 149 3.55 10.29 27.76
N LEU A 150 3.56 10.32 26.43
CA LEU A 150 4.43 9.55 25.57
C LEU A 150 5.37 10.46 24.76
N ILE A 151 6.42 9.86 24.20
CA ILE A 151 7.24 10.43 23.14
C ILE A 151 6.92 9.69 21.83
N ALA A 152 6.55 10.43 20.80
CA ALA A 152 6.38 9.90 19.45
C ALA A 152 7.64 10.13 18.63
N CYS A 153 8.11 9.11 17.90
CA CYS A 153 9.11 9.27 16.85
C CYS A 153 8.56 8.68 15.53
N THR A 154 8.31 9.54 14.54
CA THR A 154 7.76 9.11 13.27
C THR A 154 8.85 8.56 12.34
N GLN A 155 8.46 7.70 11.42
CA GLN A 155 9.30 7.14 10.37
C GLN A 155 8.47 7.05 9.07
N PRO A 156 8.98 7.52 7.92
CA PRO A 156 8.31 7.35 6.62
C PRO A 156 7.98 5.91 6.25
N ARG A 157 8.69 4.91 6.81
CA ARG A 157 8.67 3.51 6.36
C ARG A 157 8.31 2.55 7.50
N ARG A 158 7.30 1.70 7.30
CA ARG A 158 6.84 0.68 8.27
C ARG A 158 7.99 -0.16 8.84
N VAL A 159 8.85 -0.68 7.97
CA VAL A 159 9.97 -1.58 8.35
C VAL A 159 11.00 -0.83 9.19
N ALA A 160 11.20 0.47 8.95
CA ALA A 160 12.05 1.30 9.79
C ALA A 160 11.48 1.46 11.21
N ALA A 161 10.19 1.80 11.34
CA ALA A 161 9.51 1.91 12.65
C ALA A 161 9.62 0.60 13.46
N MET A 162 9.30 -0.55 12.84
CA MET A 162 9.40 -1.87 13.49
C MET A 162 10.83 -2.20 13.89
N SER A 163 11.78 -2.06 12.95
CA SER A 163 13.19 -2.43 13.18
C SER A 163 13.89 -1.53 14.19
N VAL A 164 13.56 -0.23 14.22
CA VAL A 164 14.17 0.70 15.17
C VAL A 164 13.50 0.62 16.55
N ALA A 165 12.21 0.30 16.64
CA ALA A 165 11.57 0.00 17.92
C ALA A 165 12.19 -1.24 18.57
N GLN A 166 12.37 -2.35 17.84
CA GLN A 166 13.08 -3.53 18.37
C GLN A 166 14.51 -3.18 18.78
N ARG A 167 15.23 -2.41 17.95
CA ARG A 167 16.60 -1.98 18.27
C ARG A 167 16.65 -1.10 19.52
N VAL A 168 15.68 -0.23 19.74
CA VAL A 168 15.68 0.67 20.91
C VAL A 168 15.13 -0.01 22.16
N ALA A 169 14.25 -1.00 22.04
CA ALA A 169 13.94 -1.93 23.12
C ALA A 169 15.19 -2.71 23.56
N ASP A 170 15.98 -3.22 22.60
CA ASP A 170 17.30 -3.83 22.83
C ASP A 170 18.32 -2.87 23.47
N GLU A 171 18.28 -1.57 23.13
CA GLU A 171 19.18 -0.55 23.68
C GLU A 171 18.75 -0.04 25.07
N MET A 172 17.47 -0.12 25.41
CA MET A 172 16.92 0.24 26.73
C MET A 172 16.78 -0.97 27.68
N ASP A 173 17.06 -2.18 27.19
CA ASP A 173 16.97 -3.45 27.94
C ASP A 173 15.53 -3.75 28.43
N VAL A 174 14.55 -3.55 27.54
CA VAL A 174 13.10 -3.68 27.79
C VAL A 174 12.41 -4.59 26.77
N THR A 175 11.20 -5.06 27.09
CA THR A 175 10.39 -5.86 26.15
C THR A 175 9.77 -4.97 25.08
N LEU A 176 9.88 -5.35 23.80
CA LEU A 176 9.16 -4.65 22.73
C LEU A 176 7.64 -4.82 22.91
N GLY A 177 6.93 -3.70 22.95
CA GLY A 177 5.49 -3.61 23.25
C GLY A 177 5.17 -3.26 24.71
N GLU A 178 6.15 -3.32 25.62
CA GLU A 178 6.03 -2.77 26.97
C GLU A 178 6.48 -1.29 26.97
N GLU A 179 7.66 -0.96 27.51
CA GLU A 179 8.13 0.43 27.67
C GLU A 179 8.47 1.12 26.33
N VAL A 180 8.99 0.36 25.36
CA VAL A 180 9.23 0.80 23.97
C VAL A 180 8.34 -0.03 23.03
N GLY A 181 7.63 0.63 22.11
CA GLY A 181 6.70 -0.04 21.19
C GLY A 181 6.62 0.61 19.81
N TYR A 182 5.79 0.05 18.92
CA TYR A 182 5.51 0.63 17.61
C TYR A 182 4.03 0.61 17.21
N SER A 183 3.60 1.57 16.40
CA SER A 183 2.25 1.58 15.81
C SER A 183 2.30 1.93 14.32
N ILE A 184 1.78 1.04 13.48
CA ILE A 184 1.77 1.16 12.02
C ILE A 184 0.38 0.79 11.45
N ARG A 185 0.10 1.15 10.20
CA ARG A 185 -1.22 0.87 9.60
C ARG A 185 -1.54 -0.63 9.64
N PHE A 186 -2.64 -0.94 10.33
CA PHE A 186 -3.21 -2.27 10.61
C PHE A 186 -2.49 -3.14 11.66
N GLU A 187 -1.50 -2.61 12.40
CA GLU A 187 -0.69 -3.37 13.36
C GLU A 187 -0.15 -2.45 14.48
N ASP A 188 -0.57 -2.68 15.72
CA ASP A 188 -0.13 -1.90 16.89
C ASP A 188 0.53 -2.84 17.92
N MET A 189 1.74 -2.49 18.33
CA MET A 189 2.59 -3.21 19.28
C MET A 189 3.00 -2.23 20.39
N THR A 190 2.00 -1.77 21.13
CA THR A 190 2.13 -0.90 22.31
C THR A 190 1.20 -1.37 23.43
N GLY A 191 1.42 -0.88 24.65
CA GLY A 191 0.63 -1.22 25.82
C GLY A 191 0.63 -0.11 26.88
N PRO A 192 -0.01 -0.31 28.05
CA PRO A 192 -0.17 0.72 29.08
C PRO A 192 1.14 1.28 29.65
N LYS A 193 2.27 0.60 29.43
CA LYS A 193 3.61 1.02 29.85
C LYS A 193 4.38 1.85 28.82
N THR A 194 3.91 1.93 27.57
CA THR A 194 4.71 2.46 26.46
C THR A 194 4.99 3.94 26.66
N MET A 195 6.25 4.29 26.89
CA MET A 195 6.73 5.67 27.06
C MET A 195 7.36 6.22 25.76
N LEU A 196 7.87 5.34 24.90
CA LEU A 196 8.43 5.69 23.60
C LEU A 196 7.76 4.85 22.50
N LYS A 197 7.04 5.53 21.60
CA LYS A 197 6.34 4.92 20.45
C LYS A 197 7.04 5.34 19.15
N TYR A 198 7.55 4.37 18.39
CA TYR A 198 7.92 4.59 16.99
C TYR A 198 6.72 4.31 16.09
N MET A 199 6.42 5.20 15.14
CA MET A 199 5.21 5.05 14.32
C MET A 199 5.40 5.55 12.90
N THR A 200 4.55 5.12 11.96
CA THR A 200 4.53 5.77 10.65
C THR A 200 3.88 7.15 10.74
N ASP A 201 4.36 8.12 9.96
CA ASP A 201 3.80 9.49 9.86
C ASP A 201 2.26 9.45 9.69
N GLY A 202 1.75 8.67 8.74
CA GLY A 202 0.31 8.45 8.49
C GLY A 202 -0.46 7.64 9.56
N MET A 203 0.17 7.28 10.69
CA MET A 203 -0.50 6.87 11.92
C MET A 203 -0.59 8.01 12.92
N LEU A 204 0.45 8.83 13.07
CA LEU A 204 0.37 10.02 13.95
C LEU A 204 -0.66 11.02 13.40
N LEU A 205 -0.74 11.17 12.08
CA LEU A 205 -1.78 11.96 11.42
C LEU A 205 -3.20 11.43 11.71
N ARG A 206 -3.38 10.09 11.77
CA ARG A 206 -4.67 9.48 12.13
C ARG A 206 -5.00 9.63 13.62
N GLU A 207 -4.00 9.63 14.49
CA GLU A 207 -4.22 9.99 15.90
C GLU A 207 -4.64 11.46 16.03
N ALA A 208 -4.07 12.37 15.22
CA ALA A 208 -4.47 13.78 15.19
C ALA A 208 -5.94 14.00 14.79
N MET A 209 -6.48 13.16 13.90
CA MET A 209 -7.90 13.18 13.46
C MET A 209 -8.92 12.81 14.56
N HIS A 210 -8.44 12.46 15.75
CA HIS A 210 -9.24 12.19 16.95
C HIS A 210 -8.78 13.00 18.17
N ASP A 211 -7.49 13.34 18.23
CA ASP A 211 -6.87 14.15 19.28
C ASP A 211 -6.14 15.34 18.61
N HIS A 212 -6.90 16.40 18.31
CA HIS A 212 -6.41 17.58 17.56
C HIS A 212 -5.32 18.37 18.32
N GLU A 213 -5.17 18.11 19.63
CA GLU A 213 -4.11 18.68 20.47
C GLU A 213 -2.93 17.72 20.67
N MET A 214 -3.01 16.49 20.19
CA MET A 214 -2.05 15.41 20.45
C MET A 214 -1.75 15.26 21.95
N SER A 215 -2.79 15.36 22.78
CA SER A 215 -2.79 15.41 24.25
C SER A 215 -1.89 14.36 24.92
N ARG A 216 -1.84 13.15 24.36
CA ARG A 216 -1.06 12.01 24.87
C ARG A 216 0.46 12.20 24.77
N TYR A 217 0.95 13.16 24.00
CA TYR A 217 2.39 13.34 23.77
C TYR A 217 2.96 14.56 24.49
N SER A 218 4.18 14.43 25.03
CA SER A 218 4.97 15.57 25.53
C SER A 218 6.08 15.99 24.58
N CYS A 219 6.58 15.06 23.75
CA CYS A 219 7.46 15.35 22.64
C CYS A 219 7.09 14.56 21.39
N ILE A 220 7.18 15.21 20.23
CA ILE A 220 6.95 14.62 18.90
C ILE A 220 8.19 14.88 18.04
N ILE A 221 8.72 13.80 17.47
CA ILE A 221 9.95 13.79 16.68
C ILE A 221 9.61 13.34 15.26
N LEU A 222 9.65 14.26 14.30
CA LEU A 222 9.55 13.93 12.87
C LEU A 222 10.95 13.59 12.35
N ASP A 223 11.24 12.31 12.10
CA ASP A 223 12.56 11.87 11.62
C ASP A 223 12.59 11.52 10.13
N GLU A 224 13.79 11.57 9.57
CA GLU A 224 14.08 11.51 8.13
C GLU A 224 13.17 12.46 7.30
N ALA A 225 12.82 13.64 7.86
CA ALA A 225 11.86 14.59 7.28
C ALA A 225 12.20 15.12 5.87
N HIS A 226 13.41 14.83 5.38
CA HIS A 226 13.85 15.07 4.01
C HIS A 226 13.28 14.08 2.98
N GLU A 227 12.61 12.99 3.39
CA GLU A 227 11.81 12.18 2.47
C GLU A 227 10.56 12.93 1.96
N ARG A 228 10.12 13.98 2.67
CA ARG A 228 9.02 14.89 2.28
C ARG A 228 7.78 14.14 1.78
N THR A 229 7.34 13.17 2.59
CA THR A 229 6.12 12.39 2.31
C THR A 229 4.88 13.25 2.54
N LEU A 230 3.77 12.84 1.94
CA LEU A 230 2.49 13.53 2.06
C LEU A 230 2.07 13.70 3.53
N ALA A 231 2.24 12.66 4.35
CA ALA A 231 1.92 12.71 5.78
C ALA A 231 2.93 13.54 6.59
N THR A 232 4.22 13.56 6.21
CA THR A 232 5.24 14.39 6.87
C THR A 232 4.91 15.87 6.72
N ASP A 233 4.54 16.30 5.51
CA ASP A 233 4.27 17.71 5.20
C ASP A 233 2.99 18.21 5.88
N ILE A 234 1.94 17.39 5.94
CA ILE A 234 0.71 17.69 6.69
C ILE A 234 1.01 17.79 8.19
N LEU A 235 1.76 16.84 8.76
CA LEU A 235 2.15 16.88 10.18
C LEU A 235 2.99 18.11 10.52
N MET A 236 3.88 18.57 9.63
CA MET A 236 4.64 19.80 9.87
C MET A 236 3.73 21.03 10.01
N ALA A 237 2.71 21.17 9.16
CA ALA A 237 1.75 22.27 9.23
C ALA A 237 0.86 22.20 10.49
N LEU A 238 0.32 21.01 10.80
CA LEU A 238 -0.48 20.80 12.01
C LEU A 238 0.34 21.07 13.28
N LEU A 239 1.57 20.55 13.37
CA LEU A 239 2.43 20.75 14.54
C LEU A 239 2.88 22.21 14.68
N LYS A 240 3.05 22.95 13.59
CA LYS A 240 3.30 24.39 13.63
C LYS A 240 2.10 25.14 14.25
N GLN A 241 0.87 24.78 13.89
CA GLN A 241 -0.33 25.35 14.53
C GLN A 241 -0.50 24.90 15.99
N ILE A 242 -0.34 23.61 16.29
CA ILE A 242 -0.45 23.06 17.64
C ILE A 242 0.61 23.67 18.57
N SER A 243 1.82 23.98 18.09
CA SER A 243 2.86 24.61 18.91
C SER A 243 2.43 25.95 19.53
N VAL A 244 1.56 26.72 18.85
CA VAL A 244 0.99 27.98 19.36
C VAL A 244 -0.05 27.71 20.47
N ARG A 245 -0.77 26.59 20.41
CA ARG A 245 -1.80 26.19 21.40
C ARG A 245 -1.20 25.42 22.60
N ARG A 246 -0.12 24.67 22.38
CA ARG A 246 0.52 23.73 23.32
C ARG A 246 1.99 24.10 23.60
N PRO A 247 2.26 25.14 24.41
CA PRO A 247 3.63 25.51 24.79
C PRO A 247 4.36 24.42 25.62
N ASP A 248 3.65 23.42 26.16
CA ASP A 248 4.22 22.28 26.88
C ASP A 248 4.73 21.15 25.97
N LEU A 249 4.32 21.15 24.69
CA LEU A 249 4.70 20.17 23.66
C LEU A 249 6.02 20.58 23.00
N LYS A 250 6.98 19.66 22.99
CA LYS A 250 8.30 19.82 22.34
C LYS A 250 8.32 19.15 20.97
N ILE A 251 8.82 19.82 19.95
CA ILE A 251 8.87 19.31 18.57
C ILE A 251 10.32 19.21 18.10
N ILE A 252 10.72 18.06 17.55
CA ILE A 252 12.05 17.88 16.97
C ILE A 252 11.90 17.46 15.50
N ILE A 253 12.59 18.17 14.61
CA ILE A 253 12.62 17.88 13.17
C ILE A 253 14.00 17.33 12.82
N MET A 254 14.11 16.02 12.59
CA MET A 254 15.38 15.35 12.31
C MET A 254 15.58 15.11 10.80
N SER A 255 16.75 15.48 10.30
CA SER A 255 17.13 15.30 8.90
C SER A 255 18.58 14.84 8.74
N ALA A 256 18.93 14.34 7.56
CA ALA A 256 20.27 13.93 7.16
C ALA A 256 20.78 14.69 5.92
N THR A 257 20.03 15.67 5.41
CA THR A 257 20.39 16.42 4.18
C THR A 257 20.48 17.93 4.43
N LEU A 258 21.08 18.64 3.48
CA LEU A 258 21.58 20.01 3.62
C LEU A 258 20.52 21.12 3.69
N ASP A 259 19.24 20.83 3.42
CA ASP A 259 18.16 21.83 3.37
C ASP A 259 17.65 22.28 4.76
N ALA A 260 18.53 22.23 5.77
CA ALA A 260 18.26 22.57 7.16
C ALA A 260 17.60 23.97 7.29
N GLN A 261 18.07 24.93 6.50
CA GLN A 261 17.59 26.31 6.52
C GLN A 261 16.11 26.45 6.13
N LYS A 262 15.58 25.55 5.27
CA LYS A 262 14.15 25.57 4.91
C LYS A 262 13.28 25.14 6.09
N PHE A 263 13.66 24.05 6.77
CA PHE A 263 13.00 23.61 8.00
C PHE A 263 13.07 24.67 9.09
N GLN A 264 14.22 25.31 9.31
CA GLN A 264 14.36 26.39 10.29
C GLN A 264 13.40 27.56 10.01
N LYS A 265 13.47 28.15 8.80
CA LYS A 265 12.64 29.29 8.41
C LYS A 265 11.15 28.98 8.51
N TYR A 266 10.76 27.79 8.05
CA TYR A 266 9.37 27.34 8.12
C TYR A 266 8.87 27.23 9.57
N PHE A 267 9.69 26.71 10.49
CA PHE A 267 9.40 26.71 11.93
C PHE A 267 9.88 27.98 12.63
N ASN A 268 9.60 29.15 12.05
CA ASN A 268 9.81 30.48 12.66
C ASN A 268 11.27 30.73 13.09
N ASP A 269 12.22 30.42 12.21
CA ASP A 269 13.68 30.48 12.43
C ASP A 269 14.17 29.66 13.65
N ALA A 270 13.56 28.47 13.85
CA ALA A 270 13.93 27.51 14.88
C ALA A 270 15.45 27.23 14.93
N PRO A 271 16.03 26.95 16.11
CA PRO A 271 17.44 26.62 16.25
C PRO A 271 17.82 25.36 15.46
N LEU A 272 19.02 25.38 14.90
CA LEU A 272 19.69 24.21 14.37
C LEU A 272 20.66 23.62 15.42
N LEU A 273 20.70 22.29 15.51
CA LEU A 273 21.84 21.53 16.00
C LEU A 273 22.36 20.66 14.85
N ALA A 274 23.60 20.89 14.44
CA ALA A 274 24.29 20.11 13.43
C ALA A 274 25.35 19.22 14.07
N VAL A 275 25.31 17.92 13.78
CA VAL A 275 26.27 16.91 14.25
C VAL A 275 27.19 16.52 13.09
N PRO A 276 28.48 16.89 13.13
CA PRO A 276 29.41 16.62 12.04
C PRO A 276 29.95 15.18 12.09
N GLY A 277 30.05 14.56 10.91
CA GLY A 277 30.89 13.39 10.68
C GLY A 277 30.16 12.05 10.50
N ARG A 278 30.68 11.26 9.55
CA ARG A 278 30.42 9.83 9.39
C ARG A 278 31.24 9.03 10.39
N THR A 279 30.84 7.77 10.62
CA THR A 279 31.71 6.80 11.28
C THR A 279 32.91 6.41 10.39
N HIS A 280 32.71 6.17 9.09
CA HIS A 280 33.79 5.87 8.15
C HIS A 280 33.61 6.52 6.76
N PRO A 281 34.70 6.70 5.97
CA PRO A 281 34.61 7.21 4.61
C PRO A 281 33.97 6.23 3.61
N VAL A 282 33.46 6.77 2.50
CA VAL A 282 32.91 6.01 1.37
C VAL A 282 33.51 6.54 0.08
N GLU A 283 34.20 5.68 -0.67
CA GLU A 283 34.70 5.98 -2.03
C GLU A 283 33.55 5.93 -3.05
N ILE A 284 33.55 6.83 -4.02
CA ILE A 284 32.50 6.91 -5.05
C ILE A 284 33.11 6.63 -6.43
N PHE A 285 32.59 5.59 -7.10
CA PHE A 285 32.95 5.21 -8.46
C PHE A 285 31.78 5.54 -9.40
N TYR A 286 32.09 5.92 -10.64
CA TYR A 286 31.14 6.24 -11.70
C TYR A 286 31.48 5.45 -12.96
N THR A 287 30.50 5.17 -13.82
CA THR A 287 30.79 4.63 -15.15
C THR A 287 31.40 5.71 -16.06
N PRO A 288 32.27 5.33 -17.03
CA PRO A 288 32.80 6.28 -18.00
C PRO A 288 31.72 6.74 -19.00
N GLU A 289 30.77 5.85 -19.31
CA GLU A 289 29.68 6.07 -20.27
C GLU A 289 28.31 5.72 -19.66
N PRO A 290 27.18 6.21 -20.21
CA PRO A 290 25.84 5.87 -19.72
C PRO A 290 25.42 4.44 -20.09
N GLU A 291 25.06 3.63 -19.09
CA GLU A 291 24.53 2.29 -19.29
C GLU A 291 23.06 2.33 -19.78
N ARG A 292 22.71 1.51 -20.78
CA ARG A 292 21.33 1.43 -21.30
C ARG A 292 20.47 0.42 -20.55
N ASP A 293 21.03 -0.73 -20.20
CA ASP A 293 20.40 -1.72 -19.33
C ASP A 293 21.09 -1.66 -17.97
N TYR A 294 20.49 -0.89 -17.07
CA TYR A 294 21.02 -0.69 -15.72
C TYR A 294 20.85 -1.91 -14.81
N VAL A 295 19.96 -2.85 -15.16
CA VAL A 295 19.75 -4.09 -14.40
C VAL A 295 20.88 -5.08 -14.74
N GLU A 296 21.18 -5.23 -16.03
CA GLU A 296 22.32 -6.04 -16.48
C GLU A 296 23.65 -5.47 -15.99
N ALA A 297 23.84 -4.15 -16.08
CA ALA A 297 25.03 -3.50 -15.52
C ALA A 297 25.14 -3.69 -14.00
N ALA A 298 24.02 -3.67 -13.27
CA ALA A 298 24.00 -3.92 -11.82
C ALA A 298 24.39 -5.35 -11.44
N ILE A 299 23.82 -6.36 -12.12
CA ILE A 299 24.13 -7.78 -11.90
C ILE A 299 25.63 -8.02 -12.16
N ARG A 300 26.13 -7.54 -13.30
CA ARG A 300 27.56 -7.58 -13.66
C ARG A 300 28.44 -6.92 -12.60
N THR A 301 28.07 -5.77 -12.06
CA THR A 301 28.82 -5.10 -10.98
C THR A 301 28.79 -5.90 -9.66
N VAL A 302 27.66 -6.47 -9.25
CA VAL A 302 27.56 -7.34 -8.06
C VAL A 302 28.50 -8.54 -8.17
N LEU A 303 28.51 -9.21 -9.32
CA LEU A 303 29.35 -10.39 -9.57
C LEU A 303 30.85 -10.02 -9.64
N GLN A 304 31.20 -8.87 -10.24
CA GLN A 304 32.57 -8.34 -10.23
C GLN A 304 33.08 -8.03 -8.81
N ILE A 305 32.26 -7.39 -7.97
CA ILE A 305 32.57 -7.16 -6.55
C ILE A 305 32.77 -8.51 -5.85
N HIS A 306 31.89 -9.47 -6.07
CA HIS A 306 32.01 -10.78 -5.42
C HIS A 306 33.31 -11.51 -5.79
N ALA A 307 33.73 -11.44 -7.06
CA ALA A 307 34.91 -12.11 -7.58
C ALA A 307 36.26 -11.42 -7.26
N SER A 308 36.30 -10.10 -7.07
CA SER A 308 37.56 -9.33 -6.98
C SER A 308 37.78 -8.53 -5.69
N GLU A 309 36.74 -8.09 -4.99
CA GLU A 309 36.86 -7.24 -3.79
C GLU A 309 36.98 -8.05 -2.48
N PRO A 310 37.61 -7.50 -1.42
CA PRO A 310 37.71 -8.14 -0.10
C PRO A 310 36.35 -8.26 0.63
N GLU A 311 36.39 -8.74 1.88
CA GLU A 311 35.22 -9.10 2.69
C GLU A 311 34.30 -7.91 3.02
N GLY A 312 33.05 -8.02 2.61
CA GLY A 312 31.98 -7.07 2.95
C GLY A 312 30.74 -7.31 2.10
N ASP A 313 29.57 -7.04 2.66
CA ASP A 313 28.29 -7.32 2.01
C ASP A 313 27.89 -6.23 1.02
N VAL A 314 27.03 -6.60 0.07
CA VAL A 314 26.58 -5.74 -1.04
C VAL A 314 25.13 -5.33 -0.86
N LEU A 315 24.83 -4.05 -1.04
CA LEU A 315 23.47 -3.53 -1.16
C LEU A 315 23.28 -2.96 -2.58
N LEU A 316 22.46 -3.62 -3.39
CA LEU A 316 22.07 -3.18 -4.71
C LEU A 316 20.68 -2.52 -4.65
N PHE A 317 20.55 -1.32 -5.22
CA PHE A 317 19.26 -0.65 -5.38
C PHE A 317 18.63 -0.94 -6.75
N LEU A 318 17.38 -1.43 -6.79
CA LEU A 318 16.56 -1.67 -7.98
C LEU A 318 15.15 -1.06 -7.79
N THR A 319 14.31 -1.03 -8.83
CA THR A 319 13.11 -0.18 -8.82
C THR A 319 11.83 -0.85 -8.30
N GLY A 320 11.72 -2.19 -8.29
CA GLY A 320 10.55 -2.89 -7.74
C GLY A 320 10.60 -4.42 -7.78
N GLU A 321 9.55 -5.05 -7.26
CA GLU A 321 9.41 -6.50 -7.01
C GLU A 321 9.83 -7.40 -8.19
N ASP A 322 9.19 -7.29 -9.37
CA ASP A 322 9.50 -8.16 -10.53
C ASP A 322 10.97 -8.08 -11.00
N GLU A 323 11.57 -6.90 -10.86
CA GLU A 323 12.94 -6.57 -11.28
C GLU A 323 13.96 -7.10 -10.27
N ILE A 324 13.64 -6.99 -8.98
CA ILE A 324 14.43 -7.55 -7.87
C ILE A 324 14.44 -9.08 -7.94
N GLU A 325 13.31 -9.73 -8.16
CA GLU A 325 13.25 -11.20 -8.19
C GLU A 325 13.98 -11.80 -9.41
N ASP A 326 13.91 -11.17 -10.60
CA ASP A 326 14.71 -11.63 -11.75
C ASP A 326 16.22 -11.40 -11.54
N ALA A 327 16.60 -10.27 -10.95
CA ALA A 327 18.00 -10.00 -10.60
C ALA A 327 18.53 -10.97 -9.54
N CYS A 328 17.77 -11.22 -8.45
CA CYS A 328 18.11 -12.22 -7.43
C CYS A 328 18.33 -13.61 -8.05
N ARG A 329 17.45 -14.02 -8.97
CA ARG A 329 17.54 -15.29 -9.69
C ARG A 329 18.79 -15.37 -10.58
N LYS A 330 19.10 -14.32 -11.36
CA LYS A 330 20.30 -14.25 -12.21
C LYS A 330 21.59 -14.29 -11.39
N ILE A 331 21.71 -13.38 -10.41
CA ILE A 331 22.88 -13.27 -9.51
C ILE A 331 23.15 -14.62 -8.81
N SER A 332 22.12 -15.35 -8.39
CA SER A 332 22.30 -16.66 -7.75
C SER A 332 22.85 -17.72 -8.72
N LEU A 333 22.31 -17.81 -9.94
CA LEU A 333 22.76 -18.79 -10.95
C LEU A 333 24.19 -18.52 -11.42
N GLU A 334 24.52 -17.26 -11.68
CA GLU A 334 25.87 -16.86 -12.12
C GLU A 334 26.90 -16.97 -10.99
N ALA A 335 26.49 -16.78 -9.72
CA ALA A 335 27.35 -17.06 -8.57
C ALA A 335 27.62 -18.56 -8.37
N ASP A 336 26.62 -19.42 -8.59
CA ASP A 336 26.83 -20.88 -8.59
C ASP A 336 27.78 -21.33 -9.71
N GLU A 337 27.85 -20.60 -10.84
CA GLU A 337 28.84 -20.82 -11.89
C GLU A 337 30.23 -20.31 -11.48
N LEU A 338 30.35 -19.09 -10.95
CA LEU A 338 31.61 -18.54 -10.44
C LEU A 338 32.22 -19.38 -9.29
N MET A 339 31.39 -19.98 -8.44
CA MET A 339 31.86 -20.90 -7.39
C MET A 339 32.44 -22.20 -7.95
N ARG A 340 31.91 -22.69 -9.08
CA ARG A 340 32.38 -23.91 -9.76
C ARG A 340 33.62 -23.68 -10.63
N GLU A 341 33.68 -22.57 -11.35
CA GLU A 341 34.75 -22.31 -12.33
C GLU A 341 35.92 -21.49 -11.76
N VAL A 342 35.65 -20.57 -10.83
CA VAL A 342 36.63 -19.58 -10.35
C VAL A 342 36.85 -19.66 -8.83
N ASP A 343 36.41 -20.75 -8.18
CA ASP A 343 36.65 -21.04 -6.76
C ASP A 343 36.23 -19.86 -5.85
N ALA A 344 35.09 -19.26 -6.21
CA ALA A 344 34.51 -18.12 -5.51
C ALA A 344 33.98 -18.47 -4.11
N GLY A 345 33.71 -17.45 -3.30
CA GLY A 345 33.03 -17.66 -2.02
C GLY A 345 31.55 -18.00 -2.23
N PRO A 346 30.86 -18.53 -1.20
CA PRO A 346 29.42 -18.73 -1.29
C PRO A 346 28.69 -17.37 -1.26
N LEU A 347 27.64 -17.24 -2.07
CA LEU A 347 26.83 -16.02 -2.16
C LEU A 347 25.43 -16.27 -1.57
N ALA A 348 25.01 -15.43 -0.63
CA ALA A 348 23.65 -15.47 -0.09
C ALA A 348 22.86 -14.24 -0.57
N VAL A 349 21.87 -14.45 -1.42
CA VAL A 349 21.10 -13.37 -2.08
C VAL A 349 19.74 -13.21 -1.40
N TYR A 350 19.37 -11.97 -1.07
CA TYR A 350 18.15 -11.61 -0.35
C TYR A 350 17.39 -10.48 -1.08
N PRO A 351 16.13 -10.66 -1.48
CA PRO A 351 15.30 -9.56 -1.95
C PRO A 351 14.88 -8.65 -0.77
N LEU A 352 14.67 -7.36 -1.04
CA LEU A 352 14.11 -6.42 -0.06
C LEU A 352 13.17 -5.39 -0.69
N TYR A 353 11.86 -5.59 -0.52
CA TYR A 353 10.83 -4.68 -1.01
C TYR A 353 9.60 -4.65 -0.08
N GLY A 354 8.75 -3.63 -0.23
CA GLY A 354 7.66 -3.34 0.72
C GLY A 354 6.57 -4.41 0.82
N THR A 355 6.40 -5.21 -0.24
CA THR A 355 5.47 -6.35 -0.31
C THR A 355 6.02 -7.66 0.26
N LEU A 356 7.27 -7.71 0.75
CA LEU A 356 7.78 -8.89 1.48
C LEU A 356 7.16 -9.06 2.88
N PRO A 357 7.00 -10.30 3.39
CA PRO A 357 6.65 -10.57 4.79
C PRO A 357 7.68 -10.03 5.78
N PRO A 358 7.28 -9.56 6.98
CA PRO A 358 8.23 -9.06 7.99
C PRO A 358 9.33 -10.07 8.35
N HIS A 359 8.99 -11.36 8.49
CA HIS A 359 9.98 -12.43 8.75
C HIS A 359 10.95 -12.69 7.59
N GLN A 360 10.64 -12.25 6.36
CA GLN A 360 11.57 -12.30 5.22
C GLN A 360 12.39 -11.01 5.14
N GLN A 361 11.78 -9.85 5.43
CA GLN A 361 12.49 -8.58 5.56
C GLN A 361 13.55 -8.62 6.68
N GLN A 362 13.27 -9.32 7.79
CA GLN A 362 14.24 -9.56 8.87
C GLN A 362 15.49 -10.36 8.42
N ARG A 363 15.39 -11.17 7.36
CA ARG A 363 16.53 -11.97 6.88
C ARG A 363 17.67 -11.15 6.28
N ILE A 364 17.46 -9.87 5.99
CA ILE A 364 18.56 -8.96 5.61
C ILE A 364 19.58 -8.78 6.74
N PHE A 365 19.18 -9.07 7.99
CA PHE A 365 20.05 -9.10 9.17
C PHE A 365 20.71 -10.48 9.41
N ASP A 366 20.40 -11.50 8.60
CA ASP A 366 21.13 -12.78 8.60
C ASP A 366 22.63 -12.51 8.32
N LYS A 367 23.52 -13.29 8.93
CA LYS A 367 24.98 -13.15 8.71
C LYS A 367 25.36 -13.65 7.32
N ALA A 368 26.43 -13.07 6.76
CA ALA A 368 27.06 -13.58 5.55
C ALA A 368 27.51 -15.06 5.72
N PRO A 369 27.44 -15.89 4.66
CA PRO A 369 27.87 -17.28 4.73
C PRO A 369 29.38 -17.38 4.97
N ALA A 370 29.82 -18.42 5.67
CA ALA A 370 31.24 -18.66 5.91
C ALA A 370 31.97 -19.13 4.63
N PRO A 371 33.27 -18.82 4.44
CA PRO A 371 34.07 -19.36 3.35
C PRO A 371 34.06 -20.90 3.31
N VAL A 372 33.95 -21.51 2.12
CA VAL A 372 33.95 -22.98 1.93
C VAL A 372 35.19 -23.66 2.52
N ARG A 373 36.34 -22.97 2.50
CA ARG A 373 37.58 -23.42 3.16
C ARG A 373 38.23 -22.30 3.95
N LYS A 374 38.96 -22.68 5.02
CA LYS A 374 39.74 -21.75 5.84
C LYS A 374 40.82 -21.07 4.98
N GLY A 375 40.75 -19.74 4.84
CA GLY A 375 41.62 -18.98 3.95
C GLY A 375 41.21 -18.98 2.46
N GLY A 376 40.01 -19.46 2.13
CA GLY A 376 39.41 -19.28 0.81
C GLY A 376 38.83 -17.86 0.61
N ARG A 377 38.23 -17.61 -0.56
CA ARG A 377 37.52 -16.35 -0.85
C ARG A 377 36.36 -16.11 0.14
N PRO A 378 36.08 -14.85 0.53
CA PRO A 378 35.05 -14.54 1.50
C PRO A 378 33.66 -14.95 0.99
N GLY A 379 32.88 -15.64 1.82
CA GLY A 379 31.44 -15.73 1.61
C GLY A 379 30.80 -14.37 1.84
N ARG A 380 29.71 -14.08 1.13
CA ARG A 380 29.16 -12.72 1.01
C ARG A 380 27.64 -12.72 0.98
N LYS A 381 27.01 -11.75 1.64
CA LYS A 381 25.57 -11.46 1.50
C LYS A 381 25.36 -10.35 0.46
N VAL A 382 24.35 -10.53 -0.37
CA VAL A 382 23.87 -9.53 -1.34
C VAL A 382 22.41 -9.26 -1.04
N ILE A 383 22.07 -8.00 -0.79
CA ILE A 383 20.70 -7.55 -0.59
C ILE A 383 20.30 -6.72 -1.82
N VAL A 384 19.22 -7.13 -2.49
CA VAL A 384 18.71 -6.50 -3.70
C VAL A 384 17.40 -5.80 -3.34
N SER A 385 17.45 -4.48 -3.24
CA SER A 385 16.49 -3.67 -2.49
C SER A 385 15.82 -2.59 -3.34
N THR A 386 14.59 -2.19 -3.00
CA THR A 386 14.09 -0.86 -3.42
C THR A 386 14.71 0.25 -2.56
N ASN A 387 14.26 1.50 -2.73
CA ASN A 387 14.61 2.60 -1.81
C ASN A 387 14.16 2.38 -0.35
N ILE A 388 13.53 1.24 0.00
CA ILE A 388 13.23 0.87 1.38
C ILE A 388 14.47 0.75 2.29
N ALA A 389 15.66 0.50 1.71
CA ALA A 389 16.94 0.56 2.40
C ALA A 389 17.74 1.85 2.13
N GLU A 390 17.13 2.89 1.55
CA GLU A 390 17.79 4.16 1.25
C GLU A 390 17.92 5.05 2.48
N THR A 391 16.95 5.01 3.39
CA THR A 391 16.82 5.78 4.64
C THR A 391 16.60 4.85 5.84
N SER A 392 16.76 5.37 7.07
CA SER A 392 16.59 4.69 8.38
C SER A 392 17.31 3.37 8.67
N LEU A 393 17.18 2.33 7.84
CA LEU A 393 17.71 0.99 8.10
C LEU A 393 19.24 0.98 8.22
N THR A 394 19.72 0.22 9.21
CA THR A 394 21.13 -0.08 9.47
C THR A 394 21.33 -1.57 9.29
N ILE A 395 21.99 -1.96 8.21
CA ILE A 395 22.27 -3.37 7.90
C ILE A 395 23.76 -3.58 8.13
N ASP A 396 24.10 -4.30 9.20
CA ASP A 396 25.49 -4.59 9.53
C ASP A 396 26.12 -5.52 8.47
N GLY A 397 27.39 -5.24 8.15
CA GLY A 397 28.17 -5.96 7.14
C GLY A 397 28.29 -5.24 5.80
N ILE A 398 27.39 -4.30 5.46
CA ILE A 398 27.42 -3.58 4.17
C ILE A 398 28.71 -2.74 4.03
N VAL A 399 29.49 -3.07 2.99
CA VAL A 399 30.68 -2.33 2.56
C VAL A 399 30.48 -1.76 1.16
N TYR A 400 29.72 -2.46 0.33
CA TYR A 400 29.57 -2.18 -1.09
C TYR A 400 28.13 -1.75 -1.40
N VAL A 401 27.96 -0.61 -2.04
CA VAL A 401 26.68 -0.16 -2.58
C VAL A 401 26.75 -0.14 -4.09
N VAL A 402 25.71 -0.63 -4.76
CA VAL A 402 25.52 -0.49 -6.21
C VAL A 402 24.28 0.37 -6.41
N ASP A 403 24.46 1.52 -7.07
CA ASP A 403 23.41 2.52 -7.30
C ASP A 403 23.19 2.76 -8.81
N PRO A 404 22.15 2.15 -9.39
CA PRO A 404 21.75 2.41 -10.77
C PRO A 404 21.18 3.81 -11.03
N GLY A 405 20.91 4.61 -9.99
CA GLY A 405 20.38 5.98 -10.15
C GLY A 405 18.87 6.08 -10.37
N PHE A 406 18.12 4.98 -10.23
CA PHE A 406 16.66 4.94 -10.46
C PHE A 406 15.84 4.56 -9.21
N SER A 407 14.55 4.91 -9.23
CA SER A 407 13.51 4.48 -8.29
C SER A 407 12.12 4.52 -8.97
N LYS A 408 11.14 3.77 -8.47
CA LYS A 408 9.73 4.01 -8.81
C LYS A 408 9.20 5.15 -7.95
N GLN A 409 8.63 6.17 -8.59
CA GLN A 409 8.08 7.37 -7.94
C GLN A 409 6.59 7.50 -8.28
N LYS A 410 5.81 7.98 -7.30
CA LYS A 410 4.40 8.35 -7.48
C LYS A 410 4.32 9.61 -8.32
N ILE A 411 3.55 9.56 -9.42
CA ILE A 411 3.29 10.70 -10.31
C ILE A 411 1.79 10.74 -10.61
N TYR A 412 1.13 11.76 -10.07
CA TYR A 412 -0.22 12.20 -10.39
C TYR A 412 -0.19 13.29 -11.48
N ASN A 413 -1.07 13.16 -12.47
CA ASN A 413 -1.27 14.18 -13.51
C ASN A 413 -2.69 14.77 -13.38
N PRO A 414 -2.86 16.01 -12.85
CA PRO A 414 -4.17 16.58 -12.54
C PRO A 414 -5.04 16.88 -13.78
N ARG A 415 -4.49 16.79 -15.00
CA ARG A 415 -5.23 17.00 -16.26
C ARG A 415 -5.92 15.77 -16.82
N ILE A 416 -5.49 14.58 -16.39
CA ILE A 416 -6.12 13.28 -16.73
C ILE A 416 -6.52 12.50 -15.47
N ARG A 417 -6.23 13.05 -14.29
CA ARG A 417 -6.48 12.51 -12.95
C ARG A 417 -5.95 11.09 -12.72
N VAL A 418 -4.94 10.71 -13.49
CA VAL A 418 -4.23 9.45 -13.35
C VAL A 418 -3.10 9.61 -12.35
N GLU A 419 -3.10 8.74 -11.34
CA GLU A 419 -1.93 8.48 -10.51
C GLU A 419 -1.22 7.21 -11.00
N SER A 420 0.11 7.24 -11.08
CA SER A 420 0.91 6.14 -11.61
C SER A 420 2.26 6.00 -10.89
N LEU A 421 2.83 4.79 -10.92
CA LEU A 421 4.18 4.50 -10.44
C LEU A 421 5.13 4.39 -11.63
N LEU A 422 5.92 5.44 -11.86
CA LEU A 422 6.87 5.50 -12.98
C LEU A 422 8.30 5.35 -12.49
N VAL A 423 9.12 4.60 -13.25
CA VAL A 423 10.57 4.55 -13.01
C VAL A 423 11.15 5.91 -13.40
N SER A 424 11.88 6.54 -12.49
CA SER A 424 12.43 7.88 -12.65
C SER A 424 13.83 7.99 -12.03
N PRO A 425 14.70 8.88 -12.53
CA PRO A 425 15.98 9.18 -11.91
C PRO A 425 15.82 9.66 -10.46
N ILE A 426 16.80 9.34 -9.62
CA ILE A 426 16.86 9.81 -8.23
C ILE A 426 17.48 11.21 -8.11
N SER A 427 17.29 11.85 -6.96
CA SER A 427 17.99 13.09 -6.63
C SER A 427 19.43 12.85 -6.17
N LYS A 428 20.27 13.89 -6.21
CA LYS A 428 21.62 13.88 -5.62
C LYS A 428 21.60 13.59 -4.12
N ALA A 429 20.56 14.03 -3.41
CA ALA A 429 20.32 13.65 -2.02
C ALA A 429 20.08 12.14 -1.85
N SER A 430 19.21 11.54 -2.67
CA SER A 430 18.97 10.08 -2.68
C SER A 430 20.26 9.30 -3.00
N ALA A 431 21.02 9.74 -4.01
CA ALA A 431 22.31 9.13 -4.36
C ALA A 431 23.36 9.23 -3.23
N GLN A 432 23.26 10.25 -2.36
CA GLN A 432 24.10 10.36 -1.15
C GLN A 432 23.58 9.45 -0.02
N GLN A 433 22.26 9.36 0.17
CA GLN A 433 21.61 8.45 1.12
C GLN A 433 21.96 6.98 0.86
N ARG A 434 21.95 6.56 -0.42
CA ARG A 434 22.40 5.24 -0.88
C ARG A 434 23.86 5.00 -0.56
N ALA A 435 24.74 5.93 -0.93
CA ALA A 435 26.17 5.84 -0.61
C ALA A 435 26.42 5.74 0.91
N GLY A 436 25.65 6.46 1.73
CA GLY A 436 25.65 6.41 3.20
C GLY A 436 25.07 5.14 3.83
N ARG A 437 24.80 4.09 3.05
CA ARG A 437 24.61 2.72 3.54
C ARG A 437 25.93 1.96 3.69
N ALA A 438 26.92 2.25 2.84
CA ALA A 438 28.32 1.94 3.11
C ALA A 438 28.91 2.92 4.14
N GLY A 439 30.11 2.63 4.66
CA GLY A 439 30.81 3.54 5.57
C GLY A 439 30.26 3.56 7.01
N ARG A 440 29.38 2.63 7.37
CA ARG A 440 28.69 2.60 8.68
C ARG A 440 29.48 1.89 9.78
N THR A 441 29.99 0.69 9.50
CA THR A 441 30.75 -0.15 10.45
C THR A 441 32.21 -0.35 10.07
N LYS A 442 32.56 -0.10 8.81
CA LYS A 442 33.92 -0.04 8.24
C LYS A 442 33.88 0.87 7.00
N PRO A 443 35.04 1.37 6.51
CA PRO A 443 35.12 2.08 5.22
C PRO A 443 34.50 1.25 4.08
N GLY A 444 33.96 1.92 3.06
CA GLY A 444 33.28 1.23 1.95
C GLY A 444 33.30 1.95 0.61
N LYS A 445 32.61 1.38 -0.37
CA LYS A 445 32.58 1.84 -1.78
C LYS A 445 31.15 1.92 -2.30
N CYS A 446 30.85 2.93 -3.09
CA CYS A 446 29.58 3.07 -3.83
C CYS A 446 29.85 3.15 -5.33
N PHE A 447 29.31 2.20 -6.09
CA PHE A 447 29.41 2.11 -7.54
C PHE A 447 28.13 2.67 -8.17
N ARG A 448 28.24 3.86 -8.76
CA ARG A 448 27.15 4.54 -9.47
C ARG A 448 27.19 4.16 -10.94
N LEU A 449 26.10 3.58 -11.46
CA LEU A 449 26.04 3.07 -12.84
C LEU A 449 25.71 4.17 -13.87
N TYR A 450 26.19 5.37 -13.60
CA TYR A 450 25.97 6.57 -14.39
C TYR A 450 27.20 7.48 -14.27
N THR A 451 27.40 8.34 -15.27
CA THR A 451 28.59 9.20 -15.34
C THR A 451 28.59 10.29 -14.27
N GLU A 452 29.78 10.76 -13.88
CA GLU A 452 29.90 11.91 -12.96
C GLU A 452 29.28 13.19 -13.56
N LYS A 453 29.29 13.33 -14.90
CA LYS A 453 28.59 14.40 -15.61
C LYS A 453 27.08 14.34 -15.37
N ALA A 454 26.47 13.16 -15.47
CA ALA A 454 25.05 12.96 -15.19
C ALA A 454 24.74 13.26 -13.72
N PHE A 455 25.56 12.75 -12.79
CA PHE A 455 25.43 13.09 -11.36
C PHE A 455 25.45 14.61 -11.12
N LYS A 456 26.35 15.35 -11.75
CA LYS A 456 26.50 16.80 -11.54
C LYS A 456 25.43 17.64 -12.24
N LYS A 457 25.01 17.27 -13.46
CA LYS A 457 24.21 18.13 -14.36
C LYS A 457 22.80 17.65 -14.69
N GLU A 458 22.52 16.35 -14.56
CA GLU A 458 21.25 15.74 -14.98
C GLU A 458 20.37 15.36 -13.79
N LEU A 459 20.98 14.97 -12.65
CA LEU A 459 20.23 14.73 -11.41
C LEU A 459 19.89 16.04 -10.66
N ILE A 460 18.63 16.15 -10.22
CA ILE A 460 18.13 17.23 -9.35
C ILE A 460 18.73 17.13 -7.94
N GLU A 461 18.85 18.26 -7.21
CA GLU A 461 19.46 18.27 -5.87
C GLU A 461 18.66 17.45 -4.85
N GLN A 462 17.36 17.76 -4.72
CA GLN A 462 16.41 17.11 -3.82
C GLN A 462 15.27 16.48 -4.64
N THR A 463 14.63 15.44 -4.08
CA THR A 463 13.42 14.85 -4.67
C THR A 463 12.24 15.79 -4.43
N TYR A 464 11.36 15.98 -5.42
CA TYR A 464 10.16 16.79 -5.23
C TYR A 464 9.26 16.22 -4.11
N PRO A 465 8.75 17.05 -3.18
CA PRO A 465 7.82 16.63 -2.14
C PRO A 465 6.61 15.86 -2.69
N GLU A 466 6.14 14.86 -1.96
CA GLU A 466 5.09 13.95 -2.42
C GLU A 466 3.73 14.65 -2.60
N ILE A 467 3.48 15.71 -1.84
CA ILE A 467 2.30 16.60 -1.97
C ILE A 467 2.21 17.31 -3.33
N LEU A 468 3.34 17.48 -4.03
CA LEU A 468 3.37 18.06 -5.38
C LEU A 468 3.16 17.00 -6.49
N ARG A 469 2.99 15.72 -6.12
CA ARG A 469 3.07 14.57 -7.04
C ARG A 469 1.99 13.49 -6.86
N SER A 470 1.02 13.70 -5.99
CA SER A 470 0.01 12.69 -5.60
C SER A 470 -1.41 13.22 -5.80
N ASN A 471 -2.40 12.33 -5.89
CA ASN A 471 -3.78 12.77 -5.67
C ASN A 471 -3.94 13.24 -4.21
N LEU A 472 -4.62 14.36 -4.02
CA LEU A 472 -4.84 15.00 -2.72
C LEU A 472 -6.25 14.79 -2.17
N ALA A 473 -7.15 14.06 -2.86
CA ALA A 473 -8.51 13.81 -2.37
C ALA A 473 -8.55 13.27 -0.93
N ASN A 474 -7.73 12.26 -0.58
CA ASN A 474 -7.63 11.79 0.81
C ASN A 474 -7.06 12.87 1.76
N THR A 475 -6.04 13.62 1.33
CA THR A 475 -5.42 14.69 2.14
C THR A 475 -6.38 15.83 2.44
N VAL A 476 -7.13 16.29 1.44
CA VAL A 476 -8.14 17.34 1.61
C VAL A 476 -9.23 16.89 2.56
N LEU A 477 -9.65 15.63 2.45
CA LEU A 477 -10.64 15.03 3.34
C LEU A 477 -10.14 14.87 4.78
N GLU A 478 -8.88 14.45 4.98
CA GLU A 478 -8.22 14.41 6.30
C GLU A 478 -8.07 15.82 6.90
N LEU A 479 -7.67 16.82 6.11
CA LEU A 479 -7.53 18.22 6.53
C LEU A 479 -8.87 18.87 6.93
N LYS A 480 -9.93 18.69 6.13
CA LYS A 480 -11.27 19.18 6.48
C LYS A 480 -11.79 18.50 7.76
N LYS A 481 -11.55 17.20 7.96
CA LYS A 481 -11.89 16.51 9.22
C LYS A 481 -11.13 17.07 10.45
N LEU A 482 -9.90 17.54 10.25
CA LEU A 482 -9.09 18.20 11.29
C LEU A 482 -9.56 19.64 11.61
N GLY A 483 -10.55 20.18 10.89
CA GLY A 483 -11.05 21.55 11.04
C GLY A 483 -10.27 22.59 10.25
N VAL A 484 -9.58 22.19 9.16
CA VAL A 484 -8.95 23.15 8.24
C VAL A 484 -9.97 23.64 7.22
N GLU A 485 -10.59 24.79 7.53
CA GLU A 485 -11.55 25.49 6.66
C GLU A 485 -10.88 25.95 5.35
N ASP A 486 -9.82 26.77 5.47
CA ASP A 486 -9.08 27.35 4.34
C ASP A 486 -7.88 26.46 3.94
N LEU A 487 -8.08 25.70 2.87
CA LEU A 487 -7.06 24.82 2.28
C LEU A 487 -6.08 25.55 1.34
N VAL A 488 -6.37 26.80 0.96
CA VAL A 488 -5.55 27.59 0.03
C VAL A 488 -4.45 28.34 0.78
N HIS A 489 -4.77 28.85 1.98
CA HIS A 489 -3.82 29.52 2.87
C HIS A 489 -3.29 28.61 3.99
N PHE A 490 -3.58 27.31 3.95
CA PHE A 490 -2.98 26.34 4.86
C PHE A 490 -1.46 26.31 4.69
N ASP A 491 -0.73 26.55 5.78
CA ASP A 491 0.71 26.85 5.83
C ASP A 491 1.58 25.60 5.56
N LEU A 492 1.59 25.14 4.32
CA LEU A 492 2.40 24.03 3.83
C LEU A 492 3.80 24.52 3.41
N MET A 493 4.85 23.76 3.76
CA MET A 493 6.24 24.09 3.41
C MET A 493 6.51 24.17 1.90
N ASP A 494 5.77 23.39 1.10
CA ASP A 494 5.67 23.50 -0.35
C ASP A 494 4.20 23.26 -0.72
N PRO A 495 3.37 24.30 -0.92
CA PRO A 495 1.95 24.12 -1.24
C PRO A 495 1.77 23.51 -2.65
N PRO A 496 0.75 22.67 -2.84
CA PRO A 496 0.45 22.08 -4.15
C PRO A 496 -0.01 23.12 -5.16
N ALA A 497 0.08 22.78 -6.45
CA ALA A 497 -0.50 23.61 -7.50
C ALA A 497 -2.02 23.77 -7.28
N PRO A 498 -2.59 24.98 -7.44
CA PRO A 498 -4.03 25.20 -7.27
C PRO A 498 -4.90 24.30 -8.15
N GLU A 499 -4.44 23.93 -9.35
CA GLU A 499 -5.11 22.94 -10.21
C GLU A 499 -5.28 21.59 -9.48
N THR A 500 -4.24 21.08 -8.82
CA THR A 500 -4.28 19.83 -8.05
C THR A 500 -5.22 19.92 -6.85
N MET A 501 -5.24 21.05 -6.14
CA MET A 501 -6.16 21.27 -5.01
C MET A 501 -7.62 21.33 -5.48
N MET A 502 -7.91 22.10 -6.55
CA MET A 502 -9.24 22.15 -7.15
C MET A 502 -9.71 20.79 -7.65
N ARG A 503 -8.83 19.96 -8.24
CA ARG A 503 -9.20 18.59 -8.65
C ARG A 503 -9.58 17.69 -7.48
N ALA A 504 -8.91 17.82 -6.33
CA ALA A 504 -9.25 17.06 -5.12
C ALA A 504 -10.59 17.53 -4.51
N LEU A 505 -10.85 18.84 -4.49
CA LEU A 505 -12.14 19.40 -4.06
C LEU A 505 -13.29 18.96 -4.98
N GLU A 506 -13.11 19.06 -6.29
CA GLU A 506 -14.05 18.62 -7.32
C GLU A 506 -14.35 17.11 -7.22
N GLU A 507 -13.34 16.29 -6.95
CA GLU A 507 -13.48 14.84 -6.75
C GLU A 507 -14.30 14.51 -5.48
N LEU A 508 -14.04 15.22 -4.37
CA LEU A 508 -14.78 15.02 -3.13
C LEU A 508 -16.21 15.59 -3.15
N ASN A 509 -16.46 16.70 -3.87
CA ASN A 509 -17.79 17.24 -4.11
C ASN A 509 -18.62 16.26 -4.96
N TYR A 510 -18.07 15.71 -6.05
CA TYR A 510 -18.76 14.67 -6.82
C TYR A 510 -19.03 13.39 -6.00
N LEU A 511 -18.16 13.04 -5.06
CA LEU A 511 -18.37 11.94 -4.10
C LEU A 511 -19.34 12.30 -2.96
N ALA A 512 -19.88 13.52 -2.94
CA ALA A 512 -20.69 14.09 -1.85
C ALA A 512 -20.01 14.04 -0.46
N CYS A 513 -18.68 13.95 -0.42
CA CYS A 513 -17.86 14.08 0.78
C CYS A 513 -17.67 15.55 1.21
N LEU A 514 -17.73 16.47 0.25
CA LEU A 514 -17.87 17.90 0.46
C LEU A 514 -19.17 18.38 -0.20
N ASP A 515 -19.74 19.48 0.30
CA ASP A 515 -20.85 20.19 -0.35
C ASP A 515 -20.33 21.22 -1.40
N ASP A 516 -21.23 22.07 -1.91
CA ASP A 516 -20.92 23.08 -2.93
C ASP A 516 -20.23 24.33 -2.35
N ASP A 517 -20.36 24.59 -1.05
CA ASP A 517 -19.58 25.61 -0.32
C ASP A 517 -18.18 25.08 0.05
N GLY A 518 -17.96 23.77 -0.07
CA GLY A 518 -16.68 23.10 0.16
C GLY A 518 -16.49 22.61 1.61
N GLU A 519 -17.58 22.47 2.36
CA GLU A 519 -17.58 22.02 3.75
C GLU A 519 -17.86 20.52 3.92
N LEU A 520 -17.46 19.99 5.08
CA LEU A 520 -17.43 18.54 5.32
C LEU A 520 -18.82 17.96 5.60
N THR A 521 -19.33 17.16 4.65
CA THR A 521 -20.64 16.51 4.80
C THR A 521 -20.60 15.39 5.85
N THR A 522 -21.78 14.92 6.26
CA THR A 522 -21.91 13.71 7.09
C THR A 522 -21.29 12.48 6.42
N LEU A 523 -21.42 12.36 5.09
CA LEU A 523 -20.79 11.30 4.30
C LEU A 523 -19.26 11.43 4.29
N GLY A 524 -18.71 12.64 4.11
CA GLY A 524 -17.27 12.88 4.17
C GLY A 524 -16.67 12.65 5.56
N SER A 525 -17.39 13.06 6.60
CA SER A 525 -17.01 12.80 8.00
C SER A 525 -17.03 11.30 8.33
N MET A 526 -17.94 10.51 7.75
CA MET A 526 -17.92 9.05 7.86
C MET A 526 -16.83 8.41 6.99
N ALA A 527 -16.67 8.83 5.74
CA ALA A 527 -15.67 8.31 4.81
C ALA A 527 -14.24 8.47 5.35
N SER A 528 -13.94 9.63 5.94
CA SER A 528 -12.66 9.92 6.62
C SER A 528 -12.40 9.14 7.91
N ALA A 529 -13.36 8.35 8.41
CA ALA A 529 -13.10 7.38 9.47
C ALA A 529 -12.51 6.06 8.93
N PHE A 530 -12.68 5.76 7.64
CA PHE A 530 -12.13 4.57 7.01
C PHE A 530 -10.68 4.82 6.55
N PRO A 531 -9.74 3.89 6.82
CA PRO A 531 -8.39 3.95 6.28
C PRO A 531 -8.39 3.44 4.82
N LEU A 532 -9.04 4.18 3.93
CA LEU A 532 -9.30 3.87 2.53
C LEU A 532 -9.11 5.12 1.65
N ASP A 533 -9.11 4.91 0.33
CA ASP A 533 -9.34 6.01 -0.61
C ASP A 533 -10.80 6.51 -0.50
N PRO A 534 -11.10 7.83 -0.67
CA PRO A 534 -12.46 8.35 -0.59
C PRO A 534 -13.49 7.62 -1.47
N ALA A 535 -13.13 7.23 -2.70
CA ALA A 535 -14.04 6.49 -3.59
C ALA A 535 -14.33 5.08 -3.04
N LEU A 536 -13.31 4.41 -2.49
CA LEU A 536 -13.47 3.11 -1.82
C LEU A 536 -14.27 3.20 -0.52
N ALA A 537 -14.17 4.31 0.21
CA ALA A 537 -14.94 4.57 1.42
C ALA A 537 -16.42 4.81 1.11
N VAL A 538 -16.74 5.70 0.16
CA VAL A 538 -18.12 5.98 -0.30
C VAL A 538 -18.77 4.72 -0.89
N MET A 539 -18.03 3.96 -1.72
CA MET A 539 -18.49 2.66 -2.24
C MET A 539 -18.87 1.68 -1.12
N LEU A 540 -18.13 1.69 -0.01
CA LEU A 540 -18.43 0.82 1.14
C LEU A 540 -19.63 1.34 1.95
N ILE A 541 -19.74 2.65 2.15
CA ILE A 541 -20.82 3.28 2.91
C ILE A 541 -22.18 3.11 2.22
N SER A 542 -22.26 3.34 0.90
CA SER A 542 -23.51 3.16 0.13
C SER A 542 -23.83 1.70 -0.22
N SER A 543 -22.94 0.75 0.06
CA SER A 543 -23.15 -0.67 -0.29
C SER A 543 -24.41 -1.36 0.30
N PRO A 544 -24.99 -0.94 1.45
CA PRO A 544 -26.26 -1.47 1.94
C PRO A 544 -27.46 -1.11 1.05
N GLU A 545 -27.46 0.05 0.39
CA GLU A 545 -28.52 0.48 -0.54
C GLU A 545 -28.66 -0.47 -1.74
N PHE A 546 -27.59 -1.22 -2.04
CA PHE A 546 -27.53 -2.23 -3.08
C PHE A 546 -27.65 -3.66 -2.53
N TYR A 547 -27.97 -3.85 -1.25
CA TYR A 547 -28.17 -5.16 -0.62
C TYR A 547 -26.98 -6.13 -0.69
N CYS A 548 -25.73 -5.64 -0.79
CA CYS A 548 -24.53 -6.46 -0.99
C CYS A 548 -23.28 -5.94 -0.25
N SER A 549 -23.47 -5.40 0.95
CA SER A 549 -22.39 -4.79 1.73
C SER A 549 -21.33 -5.79 2.21
N ASN A 550 -21.67 -7.07 2.42
CA ASN A 550 -20.67 -8.10 2.73
C ASN A 550 -19.73 -8.41 1.55
N GLU A 551 -20.22 -8.36 0.32
CA GLU A 551 -19.47 -8.61 -0.90
C GLU A 551 -18.59 -7.41 -1.23
N ILE A 552 -19.15 -6.19 -1.13
CA ILE A 552 -18.39 -4.95 -1.34
C ILE A 552 -17.31 -4.76 -0.28
N LEU A 553 -17.60 -5.01 1.00
CA LEU A 553 -16.60 -5.08 2.07
C LEU A 553 -15.43 -6.03 1.73
N SER A 554 -15.72 -7.16 1.09
CA SER A 554 -14.70 -8.11 0.63
C SER A 554 -13.90 -7.54 -0.56
N ILE A 555 -14.56 -6.95 -1.55
CA ILE A 555 -13.92 -6.34 -2.73
C ILE A 555 -13.04 -5.15 -2.32
N THR A 556 -13.54 -4.20 -1.52
CA THR A 556 -12.78 -3.07 -0.97
C THR A 556 -11.52 -3.53 -0.25
N SER A 557 -11.60 -4.62 0.52
CA SER A 557 -10.44 -5.20 1.22
C SER A 557 -9.40 -5.81 0.28
N LEU A 558 -9.83 -6.35 -0.87
CA LEU A 558 -8.95 -6.92 -1.90
C LEU A 558 -8.33 -5.86 -2.80
N LEU A 559 -9.02 -4.74 -3.02
CA LEU A 559 -8.48 -3.55 -3.72
C LEU A 559 -7.52 -2.75 -2.83
N SER A 560 -7.65 -2.86 -1.50
CA SER A 560 -6.75 -2.25 -0.51
C SER A 560 -5.41 -2.97 -0.31
N VAL A 561 -5.15 -4.06 -1.05
CA VAL A 561 -3.92 -4.85 -0.98
C VAL A 561 -3.30 -5.04 -2.37
N PRO A 562 -2.01 -5.38 -2.48
CA PRO A 562 -1.39 -5.68 -3.78
C PRO A 562 -2.01 -6.92 -4.42
N GLN A 563 -1.85 -7.05 -5.75
CA GLN A 563 -2.46 -8.08 -6.58
C GLN A 563 -2.38 -9.49 -5.94
N ILE A 564 -3.53 -10.16 -5.81
CA ILE A 564 -3.63 -11.50 -5.21
C ILE A 564 -3.15 -12.61 -6.16
N PHE A 565 -3.27 -12.42 -7.48
CA PHE A 565 -2.86 -13.40 -8.49
C PHE A 565 -1.35 -13.31 -8.77
N THR A 566 -0.60 -14.36 -8.43
CA THR A 566 0.81 -14.50 -8.80
C THR A 566 0.91 -15.03 -10.23
N ARG A 567 1.93 -14.61 -11.00
CA ARG A 567 2.14 -15.08 -12.38
C ARG A 567 3.62 -15.30 -12.73
N PRO A 568 4.29 -16.28 -12.09
CA PRO A 568 5.72 -16.53 -12.27
C PRO A 568 6.11 -16.76 -13.74
N ALA A 569 7.26 -16.24 -14.17
CA ALA A 569 7.67 -16.22 -15.57
C ALA A 569 7.79 -17.62 -16.21
N ASN A 570 8.23 -18.61 -15.43
CA ASN A 570 8.31 -20.03 -15.82
C ASN A 570 6.93 -20.71 -15.92
N ASN A 571 5.98 -20.35 -15.07
CA ASN A 571 4.72 -21.07 -14.89
C ASN A 571 3.47 -20.30 -15.40
N ARG A 572 3.66 -19.24 -16.21
CA ARG A 572 2.59 -18.34 -16.71
C ARG A 572 1.31 -19.05 -17.16
N LYS A 573 1.42 -20.10 -17.99
CA LYS A 573 0.26 -20.85 -18.50
C LYS A 573 -0.56 -21.49 -17.37
N ARG A 574 0.10 -22.11 -16.39
CA ARG A 574 -0.59 -22.75 -15.25
C ARG A 574 -1.21 -21.70 -14.32
N ALA A 575 -0.56 -20.55 -14.13
CA ALA A 575 -1.15 -19.44 -13.40
C ALA A 575 -2.43 -18.90 -14.07
N ASP A 576 -2.43 -18.79 -15.40
CA ASP A 576 -3.62 -18.39 -16.17
C ASP A 576 -4.74 -19.45 -16.11
N GLU A 577 -4.38 -20.75 -16.14
CA GLU A 577 -5.31 -21.88 -15.98
C GLU A 577 -5.95 -21.93 -14.59
N MET A 578 -5.19 -21.66 -13.51
CA MET A 578 -5.76 -21.58 -12.16
C MET A 578 -6.59 -20.30 -11.97
N LYS A 579 -6.15 -19.14 -12.50
CA LYS A 579 -6.97 -17.91 -12.48
C LYS A 579 -8.31 -18.11 -13.19
N ALA A 580 -8.34 -18.89 -14.27
CA ALA A 580 -9.57 -19.19 -15.01
C ALA A 580 -10.64 -19.95 -14.19
N GLN A 581 -10.28 -20.58 -13.06
CA GLN A 581 -11.25 -21.25 -12.16
C GLN A 581 -12.09 -20.25 -11.35
N PHE A 582 -11.54 -19.07 -11.05
CA PHE A 582 -12.23 -18.01 -10.32
C PHE A 582 -12.92 -16.99 -11.25
N ALA A 583 -12.67 -17.07 -12.55
CA ALA A 583 -13.04 -16.07 -13.56
C ALA A 583 -14.56 -15.89 -13.70
N HIS A 584 -15.06 -14.71 -13.31
CA HIS A 584 -16.44 -14.32 -13.54
C HIS A 584 -16.58 -13.58 -14.88
N PRO A 585 -17.52 -13.96 -15.78
CA PRO A 585 -17.59 -13.43 -17.14
C PRO A 585 -17.93 -11.93 -17.22
N ASP A 586 -18.59 -11.38 -16.19
CA ASP A 586 -18.92 -9.94 -16.12
C ASP A 586 -17.78 -9.04 -15.61
N GLY A 587 -16.70 -9.57 -15.02
CA GLY A 587 -15.62 -8.70 -14.54
C GLY A 587 -14.57 -9.28 -13.57
N ASP A 588 -13.45 -8.58 -13.51
CA ASP A 588 -12.33 -8.86 -12.62
C ASP A 588 -12.67 -8.63 -11.14
N HIS A 589 -13.53 -7.65 -10.79
CA HIS A 589 -13.94 -7.40 -9.40
C HIS A 589 -14.66 -8.62 -8.79
N LEU A 590 -15.55 -9.25 -9.56
CA LEU A 590 -16.25 -10.47 -9.16
C LEU A 590 -15.31 -11.70 -9.16
N THR A 591 -14.23 -11.65 -9.95
CA THR A 591 -13.16 -12.66 -9.95
C THR A 591 -12.29 -12.57 -8.69
N LEU A 592 -12.02 -11.36 -8.19
CA LEU A 592 -11.38 -11.15 -6.89
C LEU A 592 -12.26 -11.70 -5.76
N LEU A 593 -13.57 -11.39 -5.78
CA LEU A 593 -14.54 -11.92 -4.82
C LEU A 593 -14.58 -13.45 -4.81
N ASN A 594 -14.66 -14.09 -5.98
CA ASN A 594 -14.63 -15.55 -6.12
C ASN A 594 -13.35 -16.18 -5.53
N ALA A 595 -12.18 -15.60 -5.82
CA ALA A 595 -10.90 -16.09 -5.28
C ALA A 595 -10.81 -15.95 -3.75
N TYR A 596 -11.36 -14.86 -3.18
CA TYR A 596 -11.44 -14.67 -1.74
C TYR A 596 -12.45 -15.61 -1.07
N HIS A 597 -13.62 -15.83 -1.67
CA HIS A 597 -14.59 -16.81 -1.16
C HIS A 597 -14.02 -18.24 -1.17
N ALA A 598 -13.29 -18.62 -2.23
CA ALA A 598 -12.58 -19.91 -2.28
C ALA A 598 -11.51 -20.01 -1.17
N PHE A 599 -10.69 -18.98 -0.98
CA PHE A 599 -9.70 -18.90 0.11
C PHE A 599 -10.36 -19.06 1.50
N LYS A 600 -11.46 -18.34 1.77
CA LYS A 600 -12.19 -18.44 3.04
C LYS A 600 -12.86 -19.80 3.23
N GLY A 601 -13.29 -20.46 2.15
CA GLY A 601 -13.77 -21.85 2.20
C GLY A 601 -12.68 -22.83 2.67
N GLN A 602 -11.44 -22.63 2.23
CA GLN A 602 -10.29 -23.45 2.69
C GLN A 602 -9.80 -23.08 4.10
N ALA A 603 -10.06 -21.85 4.57
CA ALA A 603 -9.58 -21.34 5.86
C ALA A 603 -10.13 -22.04 7.11
N THR A 604 -10.99 -23.05 6.95
CA THR A 604 -11.42 -23.99 7.99
C THR A 604 -10.49 -25.19 8.17
N SER A 605 -9.51 -25.38 7.27
CA SER A 605 -8.47 -26.41 7.33
C SER A 605 -7.22 -25.93 8.08
N ASP A 606 -6.25 -26.82 8.33
CA ASP A 606 -4.92 -26.48 8.86
C ASP A 606 -4.32 -25.27 8.10
N PRO A 607 -3.87 -24.20 8.80
CA PRO A 607 -3.17 -23.07 8.19
C PRO A 607 -2.02 -23.43 7.23
N ASN A 608 -1.38 -24.59 7.37
CA ASN A 608 -0.38 -25.08 6.40
C ASN A 608 -1.03 -25.55 5.09
N SER A 609 -2.17 -26.24 5.17
CA SER A 609 -2.99 -26.63 4.02
C SER A 609 -3.49 -25.40 3.23
N VAL A 610 -3.85 -24.32 3.92
CA VAL A 610 -4.29 -23.06 3.27
C VAL A 610 -3.12 -22.40 2.50
N LYS A 611 -1.90 -22.41 3.04
CA LYS A 611 -0.70 -21.92 2.34
C LYS A 611 -0.40 -22.76 1.10
N GLN A 612 -0.49 -24.09 1.20
CA GLN A 612 -0.30 -25.00 0.08
C GLN A 612 -1.36 -24.77 -1.01
N TRP A 613 -2.64 -24.68 -0.63
CA TRP A 613 -3.74 -24.39 -1.56
C TRP A 613 -3.48 -23.09 -2.34
N CYS A 614 -3.12 -22.01 -1.65
CA CYS A 614 -2.77 -20.74 -2.29
C CYS A 614 -1.62 -20.88 -3.30
N HIS A 615 -0.55 -21.59 -2.94
CA HIS A 615 0.57 -21.85 -3.86
C HIS A 615 0.14 -22.66 -5.10
N GLU A 616 -0.67 -23.71 -4.93
CA GLU A 616 -1.16 -24.54 -6.04
C GLU A 616 -2.11 -23.79 -6.98
N HIS A 617 -2.87 -22.82 -6.45
CA HIS A 617 -3.82 -21.99 -7.19
C HIS A 617 -3.23 -20.65 -7.67
N PHE A 618 -1.91 -20.45 -7.53
CA PHE A 618 -1.20 -19.23 -7.90
C PHE A 618 -1.73 -17.95 -7.23
N LEU A 619 -2.15 -18.07 -5.97
CA LEU A 619 -2.65 -16.99 -5.13
C LEU A 619 -1.64 -16.60 -4.03
N SER A 620 -1.50 -15.30 -3.78
CA SER A 620 -0.69 -14.77 -2.69
C SER A 620 -1.42 -14.96 -1.35
N PHE A 621 -1.03 -16.00 -0.60
CA PHE A 621 -1.49 -16.24 0.77
C PHE A 621 -1.31 -14.99 1.65
N ARG A 622 -0.21 -14.25 1.46
CA ARG A 622 0.05 -12.97 2.14
C ARG A 622 -1.05 -11.95 1.83
N HIS A 623 -1.33 -11.69 0.56
CA HIS A 623 -2.27 -10.62 0.17
C HIS A 623 -3.71 -11.00 0.54
N LEU A 624 -4.09 -12.27 0.42
CA LEU A 624 -5.39 -12.78 0.89
C LEU A 624 -5.54 -12.69 2.42
N SER A 625 -4.52 -13.07 3.19
CA SER A 625 -4.54 -12.93 4.67
C SER A 625 -4.55 -11.46 5.09
N SER A 626 -3.83 -10.59 4.36
CA SER A 626 -3.87 -9.14 4.59
C SER A 626 -5.24 -8.54 4.26
N ALA A 627 -5.88 -9.00 3.18
CA ALA A 627 -7.25 -8.58 2.84
C ALA A 627 -8.25 -9.07 3.89
N ASP A 628 -8.09 -10.27 4.44
CA ASP A 628 -8.94 -10.79 5.52
C ASP A 628 -8.82 -9.96 6.81
N ASN A 629 -7.59 -9.56 7.18
CA ASN A 629 -7.32 -8.66 8.29
C ASN A 629 -7.91 -7.25 8.05
N VAL A 630 -7.74 -6.69 6.84
CA VAL A 630 -8.37 -5.42 6.45
C VAL A 630 -9.89 -5.53 6.52
N ARG A 631 -10.48 -6.61 5.99
CA ARG A 631 -11.92 -6.88 6.05
C ARG A 631 -12.43 -6.90 7.47
N ALA A 632 -11.72 -7.56 8.39
CA ALA A 632 -12.09 -7.61 9.80
C ALA A 632 -12.03 -6.23 10.49
N GLN A 633 -11.09 -5.37 10.10
CA GLN A 633 -10.98 -4.01 10.64
C GLN A 633 -12.04 -3.07 10.04
N LEU A 634 -12.23 -3.08 8.72
CA LEU A 634 -13.30 -2.34 8.04
C LEU A 634 -14.69 -2.74 8.56
N LYS A 635 -14.93 -4.04 8.83
CA LYS A 635 -16.18 -4.54 9.42
C LYS A 635 -16.48 -3.88 10.76
N ARG A 636 -15.47 -3.75 11.65
CA ARG A 636 -15.62 -3.07 12.95
C ARG A 636 -15.94 -1.59 12.80
N ILE A 637 -15.36 -0.92 11.79
CA ILE A 637 -15.67 0.50 11.51
C ILE A 637 -17.12 0.62 11.02
N MET A 638 -17.59 -0.28 10.15
CA MET A 638 -19.00 -0.33 9.74
C MET A 638 -19.94 -0.56 10.93
N GLU A 639 -19.65 -1.55 11.78
CA GLU A 639 -20.44 -1.83 13.00
C GLU A 639 -20.47 -0.63 13.96
N THR A 640 -19.33 0.04 14.17
CA THR A 640 -19.22 1.23 15.04
C THR A 640 -20.00 2.43 14.49
N ASN A 641 -20.15 2.54 13.16
CA ASN A 641 -20.92 3.62 12.50
C ASN A 641 -22.37 3.21 12.18
N GLY A 642 -22.84 2.05 12.66
CA GLY A 642 -24.22 1.59 12.44
C GLY A 642 -24.56 1.16 11.01
N LEU A 643 -23.56 0.89 10.16
CA LEU A 643 -23.77 0.49 8.76
C LEU A 643 -24.17 -0.99 8.64
N GLU A 644 -25.26 -1.27 7.93
CA GLU A 644 -25.81 -2.63 7.82
C GLU A 644 -24.89 -3.60 7.06
N LEU A 645 -24.68 -4.78 7.63
CA LEU A 645 -23.89 -5.88 7.04
C LEU A 645 -24.82 -6.94 6.47
N MET A 646 -25.24 -6.76 5.22
CA MET A 646 -26.20 -7.60 4.52
C MET A 646 -25.59 -8.26 3.29
N SER A 647 -26.31 -9.24 2.72
CA SER A 647 -25.95 -9.95 1.49
C SER A 647 -27.25 -10.40 0.83
N THR A 648 -27.32 -10.28 -0.50
CA THR A 648 -28.44 -10.81 -1.28
C THR A 648 -28.29 -12.34 -1.36
N PRO A 649 -29.37 -13.15 -1.28
CA PRO A 649 -29.27 -14.59 -1.52
C PRO A 649 -28.62 -14.90 -2.88
N PHE A 650 -27.73 -15.90 -2.92
CA PHE A 650 -26.93 -16.21 -4.12
C PHE A 650 -27.80 -16.68 -5.31
N GLU A 651 -28.96 -17.27 -5.01
CA GLU A 651 -29.97 -17.72 -5.97
C GLU A 651 -30.76 -16.57 -6.60
N ASP A 652 -30.66 -15.35 -6.07
CA ASP A 652 -31.32 -14.18 -6.65
C ASP A 652 -30.61 -13.74 -7.93
N LYS A 653 -31.40 -13.55 -9.00
CA LYS A 653 -30.94 -13.08 -10.32
C LYS A 653 -30.25 -11.71 -10.26
N ASN A 654 -30.50 -10.95 -9.19
CA ASN A 654 -29.92 -9.65 -8.95
C ASN A 654 -28.58 -9.71 -8.19
N TYR A 655 -28.17 -10.83 -7.57
CA TYR A 655 -26.95 -10.93 -6.74
C TYR A 655 -25.73 -10.24 -7.36
N TYR A 656 -25.32 -10.67 -8.56
CA TYR A 656 -24.20 -10.06 -9.28
C TYR A 656 -24.52 -8.67 -9.86
N THR A 657 -25.80 -8.37 -10.13
CA THR A 657 -26.23 -7.05 -10.63
C THR A 657 -26.13 -5.98 -9.55
N ASN A 658 -26.50 -6.33 -8.32
CA ASN A 658 -26.40 -5.52 -7.11
C ASN A 658 -24.94 -5.12 -6.85
N ILE A 659 -24.03 -6.11 -6.81
CA ILE A 659 -22.59 -5.86 -6.63
C ILE A 659 -22.04 -4.97 -7.75
N ARG A 660 -22.39 -5.26 -9.02
CA ARG A 660 -21.95 -4.45 -10.19
C ARG A 660 -22.48 -3.01 -10.17
N ARG A 661 -23.64 -2.76 -9.54
CA ARG A 661 -24.19 -1.42 -9.31
C ARG A 661 -23.48 -0.72 -8.15
N ALA A 662 -23.28 -1.40 -7.02
CA ALA A 662 -22.59 -0.82 -5.86
C ALA A 662 -21.17 -0.34 -6.17
N LEU A 663 -20.44 -1.03 -7.07
CA LEU A 663 -19.13 -0.56 -7.56
C LEU A 663 -19.19 0.87 -8.15
N LEU A 664 -20.32 1.26 -8.76
CA LEU A 664 -20.47 2.60 -9.32
C LEU A 664 -20.62 3.69 -8.27
N ALA A 665 -21.00 3.40 -7.02
CA ALA A 665 -21.16 4.43 -5.99
C ALA A 665 -19.83 5.17 -5.67
N GLY A 666 -18.69 4.48 -5.75
CA GLY A 666 -17.37 5.12 -5.71
C GLY A 666 -16.77 5.40 -7.08
N PHE A 667 -16.86 4.45 -8.01
CA PHE A 667 -16.10 4.48 -9.27
C PHE A 667 -16.88 4.98 -10.48
N PHE A 668 -17.98 5.74 -10.30
CA PHE A 668 -18.74 6.34 -11.43
C PHE A 668 -17.88 7.25 -12.32
N MET A 669 -16.81 7.83 -11.79
CA MET A 669 -15.82 8.61 -12.57
C MET A 669 -14.86 7.74 -13.38
N GLN A 670 -14.57 6.51 -12.93
CA GLN A 670 -13.62 5.58 -13.56
C GLN A 670 -14.34 4.61 -14.51
N VAL A 671 -14.96 5.20 -15.53
CA VAL A 671 -15.73 4.49 -16.56
C VAL A 671 -15.09 4.73 -17.92
N ALA A 672 -15.20 3.75 -18.81
CA ALA A 672 -14.85 3.88 -20.22
C ALA A 672 -15.92 3.27 -21.12
N MET A 673 -16.19 3.93 -22.25
CA MET A 673 -17.10 3.46 -23.30
C MET A 673 -16.30 2.93 -24.48
N LYS A 674 -16.74 1.82 -25.07
CA LYS A 674 -16.13 1.23 -26.27
C LYS A 674 -16.34 2.15 -27.48
N GLU A 675 -15.31 2.34 -28.30
CA GLU A 675 -15.46 3.08 -29.55
C GLU A 675 -16.11 2.23 -30.67
N SER A 676 -16.73 2.91 -31.64
CA SER A 676 -17.50 2.29 -32.73
C SER A 676 -16.70 1.33 -33.63
N SER A 677 -15.36 1.35 -33.57
CA SER A 677 -14.48 0.49 -34.37
C SER A 677 -13.29 -0.03 -33.58
N GLY A 678 -13.22 -1.35 -33.38
CA GLY A 678 -12.05 -2.04 -32.84
C GLY A 678 -12.18 -2.42 -31.36
N LYS A 679 -11.03 -2.41 -30.67
CA LYS A 679 -10.88 -2.78 -29.25
C LYS A 679 -10.52 -1.60 -28.34
N LEU A 680 -10.61 -0.39 -28.87
CA LEU A 680 -10.31 0.84 -28.15
C LEU A 680 -11.52 1.26 -27.33
N TYR A 681 -11.25 1.75 -26.13
CA TYR A 681 -12.21 2.34 -25.23
C TYR A 681 -11.79 3.79 -24.97
N LYS A 682 -12.76 4.66 -24.72
CA LYS A 682 -12.54 6.07 -24.39
C LYS A 682 -12.98 6.28 -22.94
N THR A 683 -12.11 6.84 -22.09
CA THR A 683 -12.49 7.17 -20.71
C THR A 683 -13.55 8.28 -20.71
N ILE A 684 -14.53 8.19 -19.81
CA ILE A 684 -15.60 9.20 -19.72
C ILE A 684 -15.04 10.54 -19.21
N LYS A 685 -14.08 10.49 -18.29
CA LYS A 685 -13.31 11.65 -17.83
C LYS A 685 -12.06 11.81 -18.67
N ASP A 686 -11.76 13.05 -19.04
CA ASP A 686 -10.52 13.47 -19.72
C ASP A 686 -10.19 12.74 -21.05
N ASP A 687 -11.20 12.06 -21.63
CA ASP A 687 -11.30 11.65 -23.05
C ASP A 687 -10.19 10.71 -23.59
N GLN A 688 -9.51 9.96 -22.71
CA GLN A 688 -8.32 9.16 -23.03
C GLN A 688 -8.60 7.85 -23.78
N ALA A 689 -7.73 7.52 -24.74
CA ALA A 689 -7.83 6.36 -25.62
C ALA A 689 -7.09 5.13 -25.03
N VAL A 690 -7.85 4.23 -24.39
CA VAL A 690 -7.34 3.12 -23.58
C VAL A 690 -7.70 1.74 -24.14
N LEU A 691 -6.87 0.73 -23.84
CA LEU A 691 -7.16 -0.69 -24.08
C LEU A 691 -7.50 -1.40 -22.76
N ILE A 692 -8.37 -2.41 -22.78
CA ILE A 692 -8.52 -3.27 -21.60
C ILE A 692 -7.21 -4.06 -21.38
N HIS A 693 -6.70 -4.06 -20.15
CA HIS A 693 -5.41 -4.67 -19.81
C HIS A 693 -5.43 -6.20 -20.06
N PRO A 694 -4.38 -6.81 -20.67
CA PRO A 694 -4.36 -8.22 -21.04
C PRO A 694 -4.49 -9.25 -19.88
N SER A 695 -4.52 -8.81 -18.62
CA SER A 695 -4.77 -9.67 -17.46
C SER A 695 -6.25 -9.84 -17.10
N THR A 696 -7.17 -9.16 -17.80
CA THR A 696 -8.61 -9.27 -17.52
C THR A 696 -9.14 -10.67 -17.78
N VAL A 697 -10.23 -11.05 -17.10
CA VAL A 697 -11.02 -12.24 -17.45
C VAL A 697 -12.18 -11.98 -18.42
N LEU A 698 -12.45 -10.71 -18.78
CA LEU A 698 -13.56 -10.34 -19.66
C LEU A 698 -13.46 -11.03 -21.03
N ARG A 699 -14.33 -12.03 -21.26
CA ARG A 699 -14.50 -12.70 -22.56
C ARG A 699 -15.60 -12.07 -23.40
N THR A 700 -16.60 -11.48 -22.74
CA THR A 700 -17.68 -10.71 -23.37
C THR A 700 -17.21 -9.27 -23.53
N GLU A 701 -17.27 -8.74 -24.75
CA GLU A 701 -17.06 -7.31 -24.97
C GLU A 701 -18.32 -6.55 -24.51
N PHE A 702 -18.17 -5.69 -23.50
CA PHE A 702 -19.21 -4.75 -23.06
C PHE A 702 -18.95 -3.38 -23.68
N ASP A 703 -20.00 -2.70 -24.14
CA ASP A 703 -19.90 -1.33 -24.66
C ASP A 703 -19.54 -0.30 -23.58
N TRP A 704 -19.73 -0.65 -22.30
CA TRP A 704 -19.45 0.18 -21.15
C TRP A 704 -18.77 -0.65 -20.04
N VAL A 705 -17.62 -0.19 -19.56
CA VAL A 705 -16.85 -0.84 -18.48
C VAL A 705 -16.47 0.17 -17.40
N LEU A 706 -16.56 -0.26 -16.14
CA LEU A 706 -15.90 0.36 -15.00
C LEU A 706 -14.49 -0.24 -14.85
N TYR A 707 -13.52 0.56 -14.40
CA TYR A 707 -12.16 0.11 -14.10
C TYR A 707 -11.67 0.62 -12.74
N ASN A 708 -10.75 -0.11 -12.10
CA ASN A 708 -10.13 0.32 -10.84
C ASN A 708 -8.87 1.17 -11.07
N GLU A 709 -8.10 0.88 -12.13
CA GLU A 709 -6.76 1.44 -12.29
C GLU A 709 -6.45 1.80 -13.76
N PHE A 710 -5.85 2.97 -13.96
CA PHE A 710 -5.27 3.37 -15.25
C PHE A 710 -3.77 3.05 -15.25
N VAL A 711 -3.30 2.33 -16.27
CA VAL A 711 -1.94 1.80 -16.37
C VAL A 711 -1.25 2.38 -17.60
N LEU A 712 -0.34 3.33 -17.37
CA LEU A 712 0.47 3.97 -18.40
C LEU A 712 1.76 3.18 -18.67
N THR A 713 1.92 2.69 -19.90
CA THR A 713 3.14 2.00 -20.38
C THR A 713 3.47 2.47 -21.80
N SER A 714 4.06 1.62 -22.67
CA SER A 714 4.12 1.85 -24.11
C SER A 714 2.74 1.95 -24.79
N LYS A 715 1.66 1.57 -24.08
CA LYS A 715 0.27 1.90 -24.39
C LYS A 715 -0.48 2.27 -23.10
N GLN A 716 -1.58 3.00 -23.23
CA GLN A 716 -2.52 3.24 -22.12
C GLN A 716 -3.44 2.01 -21.96
N TYR A 717 -3.58 1.51 -20.74
CA TYR A 717 -4.51 0.43 -20.42
C TYR A 717 -5.40 0.78 -19.22
N ILE A 718 -6.58 0.18 -19.15
CA ILE A 718 -7.42 0.12 -17.94
C ILE A 718 -7.40 -1.29 -17.37
N ARG A 719 -7.20 -1.41 -16.04
CA ARG A 719 -6.97 -2.68 -15.32
C ARG A 719 -8.04 -2.90 -14.25
N THR A 720 -8.34 -4.18 -14.01
CA THR A 720 -9.43 -4.68 -13.16
C THR A 720 -10.77 -4.12 -13.64
N CYS A 721 -11.28 -4.68 -14.74
CA CYS A 721 -12.45 -4.14 -15.43
C CYS A 721 -13.72 -4.96 -15.12
N THR A 722 -14.86 -4.28 -15.03
CA THR A 722 -16.19 -4.88 -14.87
C THR A 722 -17.14 -4.26 -15.88
N GLY A 723 -17.89 -5.10 -16.62
CA GLY A 723 -18.95 -4.64 -17.50
C GLY A 723 -20.08 -3.99 -16.70
N ILE A 724 -20.57 -2.84 -17.16
CA ILE A 724 -21.69 -2.11 -16.53
C ILE A 724 -22.81 -1.88 -17.54
N ARG A 725 -23.86 -1.14 -17.16
CA ARG A 725 -24.87 -0.64 -18.08
C ARG A 725 -25.00 0.88 -17.97
N PRO A 726 -25.17 1.62 -19.09
CA PRO A 726 -25.25 3.08 -19.06
C PRO A 726 -26.47 3.58 -18.28
N GLU A 727 -27.57 2.82 -18.20
CA GLU A 727 -28.73 3.21 -17.40
C GLU A 727 -28.47 3.29 -15.87
N TRP A 728 -27.38 2.69 -15.37
CA TRP A 728 -27.01 2.76 -13.95
C TRP A 728 -26.23 4.04 -13.61
N LEU A 729 -25.52 4.62 -14.57
CA LEU A 729 -24.74 5.85 -14.38
C LEU A 729 -25.67 7.04 -14.07
N LEU A 730 -26.73 7.14 -14.86
CA LEU A 730 -27.83 8.11 -14.72
C LEU A 730 -28.71 7.88 -13.47
N GLU A 731 -28.54 6.77 -12.77
CA GLU A 731 -29.34 6.38 -11.61
C GLU A 731 -28.56 6.51 -10.29
N ILE A 732 -27.25 6.24 -10.32
CA ILE A 732 -26.38 6.20 -9.14
C ILE A 732 -25.56 7.49 -8.99
N ALA A 733 -25.18 8.14 -10.10
CA ALA A 733 -24.41 9.38 -10.09
C ALA A 733 -25.05 10.46 -11.00
N PRO A 734 -26.33 10.83 -10.79
CA PRO A 734 -27.06 11.74 -11.68
C PRO A 734 -26.41 13.12 -11.78
N THR A 735 -25.79 13.64 -10.71
CA THR A 735 -25.10 14.94 -10.71
C THR A 735 -23.88 14.96 -11.64
N TYR A 736 -23.15 13.84 -11.72
CA TYR A 736 -21.96 13.72 -12.58
C TYR A 736 -22.32 13.35 -14.03
N TYR A 737 -23.44 12.64 -14.22
CA TYR A 737 -23.96 12.24 -15.53
C TYR A 737 -25.16 13.09 -15.99
N ASP A 738 -25.27 14.32 -15.50
CA ASP A 738 -26.32 15.27 -15.91
C ASP A 738 -26.25 15.49 -17.42
N LEU A 739 -27.32 15.09 -18.11
CA LEU A 739 -27.39 15.13 -19.56
C LEU A 739 -27.50 16.53 -20.12
N ASP A 740 -27.86 17.56 -19.34
CA ASP A 740 -27.93 18.92 -19.86
C ASP A 740 -26.54 19.54 -19.93
N SER A 741 -25.78 19.52 -18.82
CA SER A 741 -24.39 20.02 -18.75
C SER A 741 -23.35 19.16 -19.48
N PHE A 742 -23.59 17.86 -19.69
CA PHE A 742 -22.59 16.94 -20.28
C PHE A 742 -22.02 17.41 -21.64
N GLU A 743 -20.76 17.10 -21.93
CA GLU A 743 -20.13 17.47 -23.21
C GLU A 743 -20.76 16.76 -24.43
N GLN A 744 -20.75 17.44 -25.58
CA GLN A 744 -21.37 16.92 -26.81
C GLN A 744 -20.46 15.89 -27.50
N GLY A 745 -20.80 14.61 -27.39
CA GLY A 745 -20.06 13.52 -28.01
C GLY A 745 -20.80 12.18 -28.01
N ASP A 746 -20.15 11.12 -28.46
CA ASP A 746 -20.75 9.78 -28.52
C ASP A 746 -21.17 9.23 -27.15
N VAL A 747 -20.46 9.62 -26.10
CA VAL A 747 -20.81 9.35 -24.69
C VAL A 747 -22.21 9.89 -24.37
N LYS A 748 -22.44 11.20 -24.55
CA LYS A 748 -23.75 11.84 -24.35
C LYS A 748 -24.83 11.25 -25.26
N ARG A 749 -24.51 10.94 -26.53
CA ARG A 749 -25.44 10.26 -27.45
C ARG A 749 -25.83 8.85 -26.98
N SER A 750 -24.91 8.09 -26.39
CA SER A 750 -25.17 6.76 -25.83
C SER A 750 -25.98 6.84 -24.52
N LEU A 751 -25.64 7.76 -23.62
CA LEU A 751 -26.38 7.98 -22.36
C LEU A 751 -27.82 8.46 -22.62
N ALA A 752 -28.02 9.42 -23.53
CA ALA A 752 -29.36 9.88 -23.91
C ALA A 752 -30.22 8.75 -24.55
N ARG A 753 -29.61 7.85 -25.33
CA ARG A 753 -30.29 6.64 -25.83
C ARG A 753 -30.65 5.67 -24.71
N ALA A 754 -29.81 5.55 -23.67
CA ALA A 754 -30.10 4.74 -22.49
C ALA A 754 -31.24 5.33 -21.65
N ALA A 755 -31.25 6.65 -21.43
CA ALA A 755 -32.32 7.38 -20.77
C ALA A 755 -33.66 7.20 -21.52
N GLU A 756 -33.69 7.41 -22.83
CA GLU A 756 -34.90 7.22 -23.65
C GLU A 756 -35.40 5.77 -23.60
N LYS A 757 -34.50 4.79 -23.64
CA LYS A 757 -34.82 3.37 -23.54
C LYS A 757 -35.37 2.99 -22.16
N LYS A 758 -34.88 3.61 -21.08
CA LYS A 758 -35.41 3.49 -19.71
C LYS A 758 -36.82 4.10 -19.64
N ARG A 759 -36.97 5.37 -20.00
CA ARG A 759 -38.25 6.12 -20.05
C ARG A 759 -39.33 5.37 -20.84
N ARG A 760 -39.02 4.89 -22.06
CA ARG A 760 -39.96 4.14 -22.89
C ARG A 760 -40.38 2.80 -22.28
N LYS A 761 -39.47 2.13 -21.56
CA LYS A 761 -39.76 0.86 -20.86
C LYS A 761 -40.60 1.08 -19.60
N GLU A 762 -40.41 2.19 -18.91
CA GLU A 762 -41.20 2.61 -17.75
C GLU A 762 -42.61 3.04 -18.17
N ALA A 763 -42.74 3.89 -19.21
CA ALA A 763 -44.02 4.24 -19.80
C ALA A 763 -44.79 3.01 -20.32
N MET A 764 -44.10 2.03 -20.92
CA MET A 764 -44.71 0.77 -21.35
C MET A 764 -45.16 -0.12 -20.18
N ARG A 765 -44.51 -0.02 -19.00
CA ARG A 765 -44.97 -0.72 -17.78
C ARG A 765 -46.19 -0.03 -17.18
N ALA A 766 -46.14 1.29 -17.01
CA ALA A 766 -47.28 2.07 -16.53
C ALA A 766 -48.53 1.82 -17.40
N ALA A 767 -48.39 1.84 -18.72
CA ALA A 767 -49.49 1.54 -19.65
C ALA A 767 -49.99 0.07 -19.65
N ILE A 768 -49.31 -0.85 -18.94
CA ILE A 768 -49.78 -2.22 -18.69
C ILE A 768 -50.49 -2.29 -17.33
N ASP A 769 -49.95 -1.62 -16.31
CA ASP A 769 -50.55 -1.58 -14.97
C ASP A 769 -51.83 -0.71 -14.93
N ASP A 770 -51.94 0.33 -15.78
CA ASP A 770 -53.14 1.16 -16.00
C ASP A 770 -54.26 0.45 -16.82
N GLN A 771 -54.15 -0.85 -17.11
CA GLN A 771 -55.22 -1.64 -17.74
C GLN A 771 -55.83 -2.71 -16.81
N PRO A 772 -56.58 -2.34 -15.75
CA PRO A 772 -57.29 -3.28 -14.90
C PRO A 772 -58.50 -3.94 -15.59
N GLU A 773 -59.02 -3.37 -16.69
CA GLU A 773 -60.20 -3.88 -17.41
C GLU A 773 -59.86 -4.57 -18.75
N LEU A 774 -59.29 -5.79 -18.69
CA LEU A 774 -59.44 -6.77 -19.77
C LEU A 774 -59.34 -8.25 -19.35
N ALA A 775 -59.14 -8.55 -18.05
CA ALA A 775 -59.23 -9.91 -17.50
C ALA A 775 -60.69 -10.44 -17.37
N GLY A 776 -61.64 -9.83 -18.10
CA GLY A 776 -63.09 -9.84 -17.79
C GLY A 776 -64.02 -10.58 -18.77
N ILE A 777 -63.52 -11.19 -19.86
CA ILE A 777 -64.31 -12.09 -20.72
C ILE A 777 -63.51 -13.37 -20.96
N GLY A 778 -64.04 -14.55 -20.57
CA GLY A 778 -63.40 -15.82 -20.93
C GLY A 778 -63.70 -17.08 -20.10
N LYS A 779 -64.48 -17.02 -19.01
CA LYS A 779 -64.82 -18.23 -18.22
C LYS A 779 -66.33 -18.38 -17.97
N ARG A 780 -67.01 -19.10 -18.87
CA ARG A 780 -68.31 -19.73 -18.55
C ARG A 780 -68.05 -21.07 -17.88
N GLN A 781 -68.55 -21.25 -16.67
CA GLN A 781 -68.80 -22.58 -16.11
C GLN A 781 -70.02 -23.22 -16.81
N PRO A 782 -70.17 -24.54 -16.71
CA PRO A 782 -71.37 -25.05 -16.07
C PRO A 782 -71.03 -25.87 -14.81
N SER A 783 -71.90 -25.78 -13.81
CA SER A 783 -71.87 -26.59 -12.60
C SER A 783 -72.78 -27.82 -12.73
N ILE A 784 -72.31 -28.97 -12.24
CA ILE A 784 -73.18 -30.09 -11.85
C ILE A 784 -72.70 -30.61 -10.50
N THR A 785 -73.56 -30.53 -9.49
CA THR A 785 -73.40 -31.20 -8.19
C THR A 785 -74.17 -32.51 -8.19
N ALA A 786 -73.53 -33.59 -7.76
CA ALA A 786 -74.17 -34.87 -7.43
C ALA A 786 -73.41 -35.52 -6.25
N ALA A 787 -74.12 -36.27 -5.41
CA ALA A 787 -73.59 -36.78 -4.15
C ALA A 787 -73.17 -38.26 -4.18
N ARG A 788 -72.46 -38.64 -3.11
CA ARG A 788 -72.09 -40.00 -2.63
C ARG A 788 -73.29 -40.97 -2.59
N PRO A 789 -73.13 -42.34 -2.48
CA PRO A 789 -72.08 -42.99 -1.66
C PRO A 789 -71.57 -44.43 -1.98
N CYS A 790 -70.57 -44.82 -1.19
CA CYS A 790 -70.43 -46.12 -0.46
C CYS A 790 -69.36 -47.15 -0.88
N MET A 791 -68.90 -47.90 0.15
CA MET A 791 -67.97 -49.04 0.24
C MET A 791 -66.53 -48.84 -0.31
N ASP A 792 -65.43 -49.00 0.44
CA ASP A 792 -64.99 -49.97 1.48
C ASP A 792 -64.34 -51.25 0.91
N GLN A 793 -63.00 -51.37 0.98
CA GLN A 793 -62.32 -52.30 1.91
C GLN A 793 -60.77 -52.38 1.78
N ARG A 794 -60.12 -52.29 2.96
CA ARG A 794 -58.98 -53.12 3.45
C ARG A 794 -57.57 -53.08 2.81
N ARG A 795 -56.60 -52.88 3.73
CA ARG A 795 -55.24 -53.51 3.87
C ARG A 795 -54.18 -53.16 2.79
N SER A 796 -52.96 -52.66 3.04
CA SER A 796 -51.98 -52.57 4.17
C SER A 796 -50.77 -53.49 4.01
N ILE A 797 -49.57 -53.03 4.45
CA ILE A 797 -48.40 -53.83 4.91
C ILE A 797 -47.60 -54.55 3.78
N ILE A 798 -46.25 -54.63 3.74
CA ILE A 798 -45.12 -53.92 4.42
C ILE A 798 -43.76 -54.31 3.74
N PHE A 799 -42.74 -53.43 3.69
CA PHE A 799 -41.29 -53.71 3.42
C PHE A 799 -40.95 -54.44 2.07
N ALA A 800 -39.71 -54.74 1.64
CA ALA A 800 -38.36 -54.63 2.22
C ALA A 800 -37.25 -54.29 1.19
N GLU A 801 -35.99 -54.29 1.67
CA GLU A 801 -34.72 -54.03 0.98
C GLU A 801 -34.31 -55.09 -0.07
N GLY A 802 -33.23 -54.83 -0.86
CA GLY A 802 -32.65 -55.84 -1.77
C GLY A 802 -31.35 -55.42 -2.49
N VAL A 803 -30.19 -55.90 -2.02
CA VAL A 803 -28.84 -55.48 -2.46
C VAL A 803 -28.31 -56.20 -3.70
N GLY A 804 -27.87 -55.43 -4.70
CA GLY A 804 -26.59 -55.64 -5.43
C GLY A 804 -26.48 -56.73 -6.51
N GLY A 805 -25.43 -56.61 -7.36
CA GLY A 805 -25.01 -57.63 -8.33
C GLY A 805 -24.49 -57.06 -9.67
N LYS A 806 -23.25 -57.38 -10.05
CA LYS A 806 -22.71 -57.14 -11.40
C LYS A 806 -22.86 -58.41 -12.26
N ILE A 807 -22.98 -58.27 -13.58
CA ILE A 807 -22.24 -59.11 -14.55
C ILE A 807 -22.16 -58.42 -15.92
N VAL A 808 -21.22 -58.88 -16.74
CA VAL A 808 -20.76 -58.27 -18.00
C VAL A 808 -21.79 -58.41 -19.13
N GLY A 809 -21.88 -57.34 -19.94
CA GLY A 809 -22.91 -57.16 -20.97
C GLY A 809 -22.72 -57.90 -22.29
N ASP A 810 -23.60 -57.55 -23.23
CA ASP A 810 -23.46 -57.82 -24.66
C ASP A 810 -24.31 -56.83 -25.49
N TYR A 811 -24.05 -56.71 -26.80
CA TYR A 811 -24.84 -56.01 -27.86
C TYR A 811 -25.58 -54.70 -27.50
N ILE A 812 -25.16 -53.50 -27.93
CA ILE A 812 -25.13 -52.99 -29.32
C ILE A 812 -26.44 -53.22 -30.12
N ASN A 813 -27.04 -52.10 -30.54
CA ASN A 813 -28.23 -51.90 -31.41
C ASN A 813 -29.62 -51.79 -30.73
N LYS A 814 -30.42 -50.85 -31.27
CA LYS A 814 -31.78 -50.40 -30.85
C LYS A 814 -31.72 -49.53 -29.56
N VAL A 815 -32.32 -48.33 -29.48
CA VAL A 815 -33.30 -47.64 -30.35
C VAL A 815 -33.00 -46.12 -30.43
N LEU A 816 -32.83 -45.57 -31.64
CA LEU A 816 -33.49 -44.34 -32.17
C LEU A 816 -32.87 -43.88 -33.51
N PRO A 817 -33.56 -44.05 -34.65
CA PRO A 817 -33.13 -43.55 -35.96
C PRO A 817 -34.00 -42.36 -36.46
N TYR A 818 -33.65 -41.88 -37.67
CA TYR A 818 -34.43 -41.00 -38.58
C TYR A 818 -34.41 -39.47 -38.36
N LEU A 819 -33.39 -38.83 -38.95
CA LEU A 819 -33.51 -37.51 -39.60
C LEU A 819 -33.00 -37.63 -41.04
N VAL A 820 -33.87 -37.41 -42.05
CA VAL A 820 -33.52 -37.64 -43.48
C VAL A 820 -34.17 -36.62 -44.44
N LYS A 821 -33.37 -35.60 -44.83
CA LYS A 821 -33.23 -35.03 -46.20
C LYS A 821 -34.48 -34.36 -46.85
N PRO A 822 -34.40 -33.76 -48.07
CA PRO A 822 -33.26 -33.52 -48.99
C PRO A 822 -32.98 -31.99 -49.20
N ALA A 823 -32.15 -31.48 -50.14
CA ALA A 823 -31.61 -32.02 -51.40
C ALA A 823 -30.36 -31.27 -51.95
N LYS A 824 -29.48 -32.02 -52.67
CA LYS A 824 -28.69 -31.68 -53.91
C LYS A 824 -27.77 -30.41 -53.92
N PHE A 825 -26.64 -30.32 -54.65
CA PHE A 825 -25.96 -31.19 -55.65
C PHE A 825 -24.45 -30.80 -55.78
N VAL A 826 -23.58 -31.72 -56.27
CA VAL A 826 -22.40 -31.50 -57.18
C VAL A 826 -21.45 -30.31 -56.92
N ASN A 827 -20.11 -30.39 -56.77
CA ASN A 827 -19.05 -31.43 -56.81
C ASN A 827 -17.77 -30.82 -56.12
N LEU A 828 -16.50 -31.30 -56.11
CA LEU A 828 -15.72 -32.38 -56.75
C LEU A 828 -14.59 -32.88 -55.80
N ILE A 829 -13.75 -33.84 -56.23
CA ILE A 829 -12.67 -34.63 -55.56
C ILE A 829 -11.63 -35.00 -56.69
N PRO A 830 -10.33 -35.41 -56.53
CA PRO A 830 -9.57 -35.95 -55.35
C PRO A 830 -8.07 -35.51 -55.11
N TRP A 831 -7.53 -35.84 -53.92
CA TRP A 831 -6.19 -36.46 -53.62
C TRP A 831 -4.84 -35.71 -53.91
N LEU A 832 -3.65 -36.03 -53.32
CA LEU A 832 -3.21 -37.03 -52.32
C LEU A 832 -1.95 -36.57 -51.49
N VAL A 833 -1.60 -37.41 -50.49
CA VAL A 833 -0.40 -37.52 -49.61
C VAL A 833 1.00 -37.28 -50.26
N GLY A 834 2.01 -36.85 -49.47
CA GLY A 834 3.43 -37.07 -49.81
C GLY A 834 4.54 -36.54 -48.85
N THR A 835 5.02 -37.39 -47.94
CA THR A 835 6.37 -37.45 -47.28
C THR A 835 7.45 -36.36 -47.47
N ALA A 836 7.82 -35.71 -46.34
CA ALA A 836 9.11 -35.83 -45.60
C ALA A 836 10.52 -35.44 -46.17
N PHE A 837 11.29 -34.77 -45.28
CA PHE A 837 12.77 -34.78 -45.08
C PHE A 837 13.77 -33.87 -45.87
N TYR A 838 14.87 -33.52 -45.16
CA TYR A 838 16.22 -33.06 -45.56
C TYR A 838 16.58 -31.58 -45.92
N VAL A 839 16.97 -30.83 -44.87
CA VAL A 839 18.20 -30.02 -44.68
C VAL A 839 19.06 -29.59 -45.90
N ARG A 840 19.23 -28.26 -46.11
CA ARG A 840 20.55 -27.56 -46.17
C ARG A 840 20.45 -26.01 -46.20
N GLN A 841 21.53 -25.33 -45.77
CA GLN A 841 21.81 -23.90 -46.06
C GLN A 841 22.79 -23.77 -47.25
N PRO A 842 22.99 -22.54 -47.78
CA PRO A 842 24.26 -21.84 -47.52
C PRO A 842 24.14 -20.32 -47.23
N ILE A 843 25.28 -19.63 -47.04
CA ILE A 843 25.47 -18.22 -46.63
C ILE A 843 26.46 -17.50 -47.60
N PHE A 844 26.57 -16.15 -47.53
CA PHE A 844 27.55 -15.22 -48.18
C PHE A 844 27.28 -14.85 -49.66
N TRP A 845 27.50 -13.61 -50.18
CA TRP A 845 27.98 -12.28 -49.68
C TRP A 845 26.88 -11.19 -49.95
N LEU A 846 26.80 -9.95 -49.43
CA LEU A 846 27.67 -8.97 -48.71
C LEU A 846 28.38 -7.90 -49.60
N VAL A 847 28.45 -6.62 -49.12
CA VAL A 847 29.16 -5.41 -49.64
C VAL A 847 28.50 -4.65 -50.83
N ASP A 848 28.36 -3.30 -50.90
CA ASP A 848 28.22 -2.19 -49.90
C ASP A 848 27.81 -0.85 -50.58
N TRP A 849 27.21 0.09 -49.79
CA TRP A 849 27.34 1.59 -49.83
C TRP A 849 26.92 2.38 -51.13
N LEU A 850 26.49 3.67 -51.14
CA LEU A 850 26.43 4.80 -50.17
C LEU A 850 25.25 5.78 -50.51
N ASP A 851 24.97 6.74 -49.60
CA ASP A 851 24.36 8.09 -49.76
C ASP A 851 23.12 8.40 -50.64
N PHE A 852 22.12 9.11 -50.07
CA PHE A 852 22.02 10.59 -50.24
C PHE A 852 21.03 11.29 -49.27
N VAL A 853 21.15 12.62 -49.17
CA VAL A 853 20.28 13.52 -48.34
C VAL A 853 19.58 14.57 -49.22
N SER A 854 18.25 14.68 -49.10
CA SER A 854 17.44 15.87 -49.46
C SER A 854 16.04 15.70 -48.83
N LEU A 855 15.41 16.62 -48.08
CA LEU A 855 15.19 18.08 -48.20
C LEU A 855 14.04 18.45 -49.18
N SER A 856 12.88 18.79 -48.62
CA SER A 856 11.76 19.45 -49.33
C SER A 856 10.94 20.29 -48.35
N ALA A 857 10.71 21.57 -48.66
CA ALA A 857 9.93 22.51 -47.84
C ALA A 857 8.97 23.33 -48.70
N PHE A 858 7.81 23.73 -48.16
CA PHE A 858 6.87 24.64 -48.83
C PHE A 858 6.27 25.70 -47.88
N THR A 859 6.85 26.91 -47.99
CA THR A 859 6.18 28.24 -48.05
C THR A 859 5.08 28.64 -47.05
N LEU A 860 5.34 29.74 -46.31
CA LEU A 860 4.32 30.72 -45.93
C LEU A 860 4.05 31.72 -47.08
N PRO A 861 2.87 32.37 -47.10
CA PRO A 861 2.68 33.72 -47.65
C PRO A 861 2.75 34.81 -46.55
N LEU A 862 3.21 36.01 -46.92
CA LEU A 862 3.24 37.22 -46.08
C LEU A 862 2.04 38.15 -46.36
N LEU A 863 1.53 38.83 -45.33
CA LEU A 863 0.80 40.10 -45.47
C LEU A 863 0.79 40.90 -44.15
N THR A 864 0.88 42.23 -44.25
CA THR A 864 1.07 43.25 -43.19
C THR A 864 0.65 44.63 -43.74
N PRO A 865 0.63 45.77 -43.00
CA PRO A 865 0.56 46.02 -41.54
C PRO A 865 -0.49 47.10 -41.11
N SER A 866 -0.75 47.23 -39.81
CA SER A 866 -1.18 48.48 -39.11
C SER A 866 -1.29 48.23 -37.59
N LEU A 867 -1.28 49.20 -36.65
CA LEU A 867 -0.44 50.40 -36.45
C LEU A 867 -0.64 50.88 -34.97
N SER A 868 0.27 51.70 -34.40
CA SER A 868 0.31 52.15 -32.98
C SER A 868 0.53 51.02 -31.94
N GLY A 869 1.05 51.22 -30.72
CA GLY A 869 1.55 52.39 -29.98
C GLY A 869 1.37 52.12 -28.46
N SER A 870 2.25 52.47 -27.51
CA SER A 870 3.40 53.39 -27.54
C SER A 870 4.48 53.06 -26.48
N ARG A 871 5.72 53.45 -26.79
CA ARG A 871 6.87 53.80 -25.91
C ARG A 871 6.76 53.63 -24.38
N PHE A 872 7.79 53.05 -23.77
CA PHE A 872 8.66 53.81 -22.85
C PHE A 872 10.13 53.35 -22.96
N ALA A 873 11.06 54.17 -22.49
CA ALA A 873 12.52 53.98 -22.49
C ALA A 873 13.08 54.40 -21.10
N LEU A 874 14.37 54.31 -20.71
CA LEU A 874 15.65 54.25 -21.45
C LEU A 874 16.67 53.35 -20.63
N PRO A 875 18.02 53.55 -20.51
CA PRO A 875 18.98 52.51 -20.96
C PRO A 875 20.12 52.11 -19.95
N CYS A 876 21.17 51.48 -20.52
CA CYS A 876 22.56 51.33 -20.02
C CYS A 876 22.85 50.20 -19.00
N LEU A 877 24.06 49.60 -18.94
CA LEU A 877 25.33 49.89 -19.64
C LEU A 877 26.13 48.60 -19.98
N PHE A 878 27.15 48.76 -20.84
CA PHE A 878 28.06 47.79 -21.49
C PHE A 878 28.66 46.63 -20.65
N GLY A 879 29.04 45.55 -21.34
CA GLY A 879 29.97 44.51 -20.83
C GLY A 879 30.34 43.43 -21.87
N VAL A 880 31.33 43.69 -22.75
CA VAL A 880 31.80 42.71 -23.76
C VAL A 880 33.00 41.93 -23.23
N GLY A 881 33.03 40.61 -23.46
CA GLY A 881 34.14 39.74 -23.06
C GLY A 881 34.16 38.40 -23.80
N VAL A 882 34.65 38.40 -25.05
CA VAL A 882 34.92 37.18 -25.82
C VAL A 882 36.40 36.81 -25.65
N LEU A 883 36.69 35.55 -25.32
CA LEU A 883 38.00 34.93 -25.49
C LEU A 883 37.83 33.45 -25.85
N GLN A 884 38.76 32.91 -26.62
CA GLN A 884 38.57 31.70 -27.43
C GLN A 884 39.84 30.84 -27.43
N HIS A 885 39.67 29.52 -27.54
CA HIS A 885 40.72 28.48 -27.64
C HIS A 885 41.70 28.33 -26.46
N ARG A 886 41.59 27.21 -25.74
CA ARG A 886 42.15 25.96 -26.27
C ARG A 886 41.27 24.76 -25.93
#